data_AF-A0A8H6SYC8-F1
#
_entry.id   AF-A0A8H6SYC8-F1
#
_cell.length_a   1.000
_cell.length_b   1.000
_cell.length_c   1.000
_cell.angle_alpha   90.00
_cell.angle_beta   90.00
_cell.angle_gamma   90.00
#
_symmetry.space_group_name_H-M   'P 1'
#
loop_
_entity.id
_entity.type
_entity.pdbx_description
1 polymer ?
#
loop_
_entity_poly.entity_id
_entity_poly.type
_entity_poly.pdbx_seq_one_letter_code
_entity_poly.pdbx_strand_id
1 'polypeptide(L)'
;MLSEVFLVLAGHESALFIGSTLNPRYSSLQIHPGEQQCLESLAQLGSRYRKLIASCKSQSRSSSRYICAAVSATMSVLSEYQSLVVATEAKVLSRDSNLVASASFVPLSAIRSVFAEWDAPLASLVSLMDQLEAETWNPGPLIDMLLTRAQTGVHRVAEIMSRLAVSVQNIWTTQITAFMVHGTLSQTDALATTNYVLRDGSMPACVSEQSRDSIAYVGRAIATVKAAQWQKQLPRRLANEHTQLLQNVLPEDNEFDQVISQIRTDVSEWLWTNVLTRQDVEEALDSLGNYFLLRNGEFAQSVIREIERLKLSRLTMRSGPASIIREQDLNLALLRASLGTTAQHDPKLSLLQFSLPAGPLRPLLPSLSHTEYPKPTSVSASYISPDPSLFSFSSHLLGSTPLTLTYKVSWPLDLFLHKSDLAIYATLFSYLSALRKTHMRVHTCWTSLSNAQRARRRWTGLGEGGTDEDLQVRHSLLRCGWGVVRDMGWFLDTLSGYLQNDVIDLEFRKLKGLFGDAGSSMTPSGSLQSMPSGPLPVGVSATSLASTGSQLDFTTLRAIHSGYLERLLNGCLLTNTGLTSLLQSILEVCERFVAQVERWGGDVLPALLFEGSLRGGDEEIGATVKERAGVVAEINEALQDLLESFYEQLSQSTSQTFSTAGADASKSVLINASLANHTMGGLKAVASDMRLPERLLLRMDFNNGLTLVHRATSPQLTKQLTEYTPRLIGAPHTLEHRAYIEQNGSVVSPFHDIPLFADQNNGIFNMIVEVPRWTNAKMEISKEEPFNPIKQDTKKGRLRFVRNCFPHHGYIWNYGAFPQASDAISFQRLLTTSFSFQTWEDPSQANAETKAKGDNDPLDVCEIGEQVGYVGQVKQVKVLGIMALLDEGETDWKVIVVDVQDPLASKLNDIEDVERHLPGLIRATNEWFRIYKIPDGKPENTFAFSGEAKNKKYATEIIHECHEAWRRLITGESTSQDIAMYSSYLENVSRLNNLSSDNITIKNSPGFLQRDQHKYTSLPADSRKPPAPIDPSGNRFLVCFVMLCSTLNSVQMVVHLVRTRLEGQMAIQPL
;
A
#
# COMPACT_ATOMS: atom_id res chain seq x y z
N MET A 1 -4.66 20.74 -88.02
CA MET A 1 -4.51 21.40 -86.70
C MET A 1 -5.35 20.71 -85.64
N LEU A 2 -6.70 20.69 -85.75
CA LEU A 2 -7.55 20.03 -84.73
C LEU A 2 -7.26 18.53 -84.56
N SER A 3 -7.05 17.79 -85.65
CA SER A 3 -6.65 16.38 -85.61
C SER A 3 -5.35 16.16 -84.82
N GLU A 4 -4.34 17.01 -85.07
CA GLU A 4 -3.06 17.01 -84.36
C GLU A 4 -3.22 17.36 -82.87
N VAL A 5 -4.15 18.27 -82.53
CA VAL A 5 -4.46 18.64 -81.14
C VAL A 5 -5.11 17.46 -80.40
N PHE A 6 -6.10 16.78 -80.99
CA PHE A 6 -6.69 15.58 -80.38
C PHE A 6 -5.68 14.44 -80.25
N LEU A 7 -4.78 14.28 -81.21
CA LEU A 7 -3.70 13.29 -81.18
C LEU A 7 -2.72 13.55 -80.02
N VAL A 8 -2.36 14.82 -79.76
CA VAL A 8 -1.56 15.20 -78.57
C VAL A 8 -2.33 15.03 -77.27
N LEU A 9 -3.62 15.39 -77.22
CA LEU A 9 -4.46 15.22 -76.04
C LEU A 9 -4.65 13.74 -75.68
N ALA A 10 -4.65 12.83 -76.68
CA ALA A 10 -4.64 11.39 -76.50
C ALA A 10 -3.26 10.82 -76.08
N GLY A 11 -2.22 11.66 -76.00
CA GLY A 11 -0.88 11.30 -75.55
C GLY A 11 0.09 10.87 -76.66
N HIS A 12 -0.27 10.99 -77.94
CA HIS A 12 0.61 10.65 -79.08
C HIS A 12 1.46 11.84 -79.53
N GLU A 13 2.61 11.59 -80.16
CA GLU A 13 3.48 12.63 -80.71
C GLU A 13 2.87 13.25 -81.97
N SER A 14 2.97 14.56 -82.10
CA SER A 14 2.43 15.32 -83.22
C SER A 14 3.55 16.05 -83.95
N ALA A 15 3.42 16.22 -85.27
CA ALA A 15 4.34 17.05 -86.04
C ALA A 15 4.23 18.55 -85.68
N LEU A 16 3.08 18.98 -85.16
CA LEU A 16 2.78 20.38 -84.82
C LEU A 16 3.51 20.85 -83.55
N PHE A 17 3.77 19.94 -82.60
CA PHE A 17 4.28 20.25 -81.27
C PHE A 17 5.61 19.53 -81.01
N ILE A 18 6.60 20.24 -80.48
CA ILE A 18 7.83 19.64 -79.92
C ILE A 18 7.67 19.66 -78.41
N GLY A 19 7.28 18.52 -77.82
CA GLY A 19 6.96 18.45 -76.40
C GLY A 19 5.72 19.27 -76.05
N SER A 20 5.90 20.38 -75.32
CA SER A 20 4.83 21.29 -74.90
C SER A 20 4.79 22.61 -75.68
N THR A 21 5.72 22.85 -76.60
CA THR A 21 5.80 24.09 -77.39
C THR A 21 5.50 23.82 -78.86
N LEU A 22 4.99 24.85 -79.55
CA LEU A 22 4.79 24.81 -81.00
C LEU A 22 6.15 24.67 -81.70
N ASN A 23 6.21 23.82 -82.73
CA ASN A 23 7.42 23.64 -83.50
C ASN A 23 7.80 24.98 -84.17
N PRO A 24 9.06 25.47 -84.01
CA PRO A 24 9.52 26.74 -84.56
C PRO A 24 9.29 26.88 -86.08
N ARG A 25 9.18 25.76 -86.80
CA ARG A 25 8.86 25.72 -88.24
C ARG A 25 7.47 26.25 -88.57
N TYR A 26 6.51 26.16 -87.64
CA TYR A 26 5.14 26.64 -87.81
C TYR A 26 4.90 27.99 -87.11
N SER A 27 5.88 28.50 -86.34
CA SER A 27 5.84 29.85 -85.75
C SER A 27 5.92 30.98 -86.79
N SER A 28 6.21 30.66 -88.05
CA SER A 28 6.18 31.57 -89.20
C SER A 28 4.79 31.73 -89.82
N LEU A 29 3.83 30.88 -89.46
CA LEU A 29 2.41 31.05 -89.80
C LEU A 29 1.83 32.11 -88.86
N GLN A 30 1.19 33.14 -89.42
CA GLN A 30 0.61 34.29 -88.71
C GLN A 30 -0.60 33.88 -87.85
N ILE A 31 -0.39 33.06 -86.82
CA ILE A 31 -1.40 32.66 -85.84
C ILE A 31 -1.52 33.78 -84.80
N HIS A 32 -2.75 34.08 -84.37
CA HIS A 32 -2.96 35.10 -83.35
C HIS A 32 -2.29 34.68 -82.02
N PRO A 33 -1.61 35.57 -81.28
CA PRO A 33 -0.92 35.22 -80.04
C PRO A 33 -1.79 34.49 -79.00
N GLY A 34 -3.09 34.84 -78.92
CA GLY A 34 -4.05 34.15 -78.04
C GLY A 34 -4.38 32.71 -78.46
N GLU A 35 -4.39 32.42 -79.77
CA GLU A 35 -4.60 31.06 -80.29
C GLU A 35 -3.34 30.22 -80.10
N GLN A 36 -2.16 30.83 -80.28
CA GLN A 36 -0.88 30.21 -79.97
C GLN A 36 -0.82 29.78 -78.50
N GLN A 37 -1.20 30.65 -77.56
CA GLN A 37 -1.25 30.34 -76.14
C GLN A 37 -2.27 29.23 -75.81
N CYS A 38 -3.42 29.19 -76.49
CA CYS A 38 -4.40 28.11 -76.33
C CYS A 38 -3.84 26.75 -76.80
N LEU A 39 -3.14 26.73 -77.94
CA LEU A 39 -2.49 25.53 -78.47
C LEU A 39 -1.37 25.03 -77.55
N GLU A 40 -0.52 25.93 -77.04
CA GLU A 40 0.52 25.59 -76.07
C GLU A 40 -0.07 25.07 -74.76
N SER A 41 -1.17 25.65 -74.27
CA SER A 41 -1.86 25.16 -73.07
C SER A 41 -2.45 23.76 -73.25
N LEU A 42 -3.06 23.46 -74.41
CA LEU A 42 -3.56 22.12 -74.71
C LEU A 42 -2.41 21.10 -74.89
N ALA A 43 -1.29 21.53 -75.50
CA ALA A 43 -0.10 20.70 -75.64
C ALA A 43 0.56 20.40 -74.29
N GLN A 44 0.59 21.36 -73.37
CA GLN A 44 1.04 21.14 -71.99
C GLN A 44 0.18 20.09 -71.28
N LEU A 45 -1.14 20.11 -71.47
CA LEU A 45 -2.06 19.13 -70.89
C LEU A 45 -1.82 17.73 -71.44
N GLY A 46 -1.69 17.59 -72.77
CA GLY A 46 -1.34 16.32 -73.42
C GLY A 46 0.04 15.79 -73.02
N SER A 47 1.02 16.69 -72.82
CA SER A 47 2.36 16.33 -72.33
C SER A 47 2.33 15.78 -70.90
N ARG A 48 1.57 16.42 -69.99
CA ARG A 48 1.35 15.92 -68.62
C ARG A 48 0.71 14.53 -68.62
N TYR A 49 -0.32 14.34 -69.45
CA TYR A 49 -0.98 13.05 -69.62
C TYR A 49 -0.02 11.96 -70.13
N ARG A 50 0.78 12.26 -71.16
CA ARG A 50 1.80 11.34 -71.69
C ARG A 50 2.84 10.96 -70.64
N LYS A 51 3.40 11.94 -69.93
CA LYS A 51 4.37 11.72 -68.85
C LYS A 51 3.78 10.78 -67.80
N LEU A 52 2.55 11.05 -67.38
CA LEU A 52 1.90 10.28 -66.34
C LEU A 52 1.60 8.83 -66.74
N ILE A 53 1.18 8.56 -67.98
CA ILE A 53 1.04 7.18 -68.47
C ILE A 53 2.40 6.45 -68.48
N ALA A 54 3.47 7.14 -68.88
CA ALA A 54 4.81 6.57 -68.88
C ALA A 54 5.26 6.19 -67.45
N SER A 55 5.07 7.10 -66.49
CA SER A 55 5.32 6.86 -65.05
C SER A 55 4.48 5.71 -64.50
N CYS A 56 3.18 5.66 -64.80
CA CYS A 56 2.30 4.57 -64.36
C CYS A 56 2.75 3.21 -64.92
N LYS A 57 3.17 3.14 -66.19
CA LYS A 57 3.70 1.90 -66.78
C LYS A 57 5.01 1.46 -66.13
N SER A 58 5.88 2.40 -65.78
CA SER A 58 7.12 2.11 -65.05
C SER A 58 6.83 1.54 -63.65
N GLN A 59 6.00 2.25 -62.89
CA GLN A 59 5.67 1.92 -61.50
C GLN A 59 4.75 0.71 -61.34
N SER A 60 4.02 0.29 -62.39
CA SER A 60 3.23 -0.95 -62.38
C SER A 60 4.08 -2.21 -62.19
N ARG A 61 5.41 -2.12 -62.40
CA ARG A 61 6.37 -3.21 -62.22
C ARG A 61 7.05 -3.18 -60.84
N SER A 62 6.69 -2.23 -59.98
CA SER A 62 7.28 -2.07 -58.66
C SER A 62 6.94 -3.26 -57.75
N SER A 63 7.85 -3.56 -56.80
CA SER A 63 7.70 -4.70 -55.88
C SER A 63 6.66 -4.46 -54.77
N SER A 64 6.32 -3.19 -54.49
CA SER A 64 5.33 -2.85 -53.47
C SER A 64 3.90 -2.94 -53.98
N ARG A 65 3.05 -3.66 -53.24
CA ARG A 65 1.62 -3.81 -53.58
C ARG A 65 0.86 -2.50 -53.46
N TYR A 66 1.30 -1.62 -52.55
CA TYR A 66 0.67 -0.34 -52.27
C TYR A 66 0.85 0.65 -53.42
N ILE A 67 2.07 0.72 -53.98
CA ILE A 67 2.37 1.53 -55.17
C ILE A 67 1.56 1.02 -56.36
N CYS A 68 1.49 -0.30 -56.56
CA CYS A 68 0.70 -0.90 -57.63
C CYS A 68 -0.80 -0.56 -57.53
N ALA A 69 -1.38 -0.51 -56.33
CA ALA A 69 -2.76 -0.04 -56.14
C ALA A 69 -2.93 1.45 -56.48
N ALA A 70 -2.04 2.30 -55.99
CA ALA A 70 -2.09 3.74 -56.28
C ALA A 70 -1.99 4.00 -57.80
N VAL A 71 -1.11 3.29 -58.48
CA VAL A 71 -0.94 3.34 -59.94
C VAL A 71 -2.18 2.81 -60.66
N SER A 72 -2.75 1.69 -60.23
CA SER A 72 -3.97 1.13 -60.83
C SER A 72 -5.16 2.07 -60.69
N ALA A 73 -5.34 2.66 -59.51
CA ALA A 73 -6.39 3.66 -59.27
C ALA A 73 -6.14 4.94 -60.08
N THR A 74 -4.88 5.37 -60.24
CA THR A 74 -4.53 6.49 -61.12
C THR A 74 -4.90 6.19 -62.56
N MET A 75 -4.55 5.01 -63.07
CA MET A 75 -4.94 4.57 -64.42
C MET A 75 -6.46 4.53 -64.62
N SER A 76 -7.23 4.16 -63.58
CA SER A 76 -8.70 4.23 -63.61
C SER A 76 -9.19 5.67 -63.75
N VAL A 77 -8.63 6.63 -63.02
CA VAL A 77 -8.98 8.05 -63.13
C VAL A 77 -8.63 8.61 -64.52
N LEU A 78 -7.49 8.22 -65.10
CA LEU A 78 -7.09 8.64 -66.44
C LEU A 78 -8.02 8.13 -67.54
N SER A 79 -8.68 7.00 -67.33
CA SER A 79 -9.67 6.49 -68.29
C SER A 79 -10.86 7.44 -68.47
N GLU A 80 -11.19 8.24 -67.45
CA GLU A 80 -12.21 9.29 -67.53
C GLU A 80 -11.76 10.42 -68.47
N TYR A 81 -10.49 10.84 -68.36
CA TYR A 81 -9.91 11.85 -69.27
C TYR A 81 -9.86 11.32 -70.71
N GLN A 82 -9.44 10.07 -70.92
CA GLN A 82 -9.44 9.46 -72.25
C GLN A 82 -10.86 9.39 -72.84
N SER A 83 -11.86 9.05 -72.02
CA SER A 83 -13.26 9.04 -72.43
C SER A 83 -13.75 10.43 -72.81
N LEU A 84 -13.31 11.48 -72.10
CA LEU A 84 -13.61 12.87 -72.44
C LEU A 84 -13.00 13.28 -73.79
N VAL A 85 -11.77 12.86 -74.08
CA VAL A 85 -11.12 13.11 -75.38
C VAL A 85 -11.93 12.47 -76.52
N VAL A 86 -12.29 11.19 -76.39
CA VAL A 86 -13.08 10.47 -77.38
C VAL A 86 -14.49 11.06 -77.54
N ALA A 87 -15.15 11.43 -76.44
CA ALA A 87 -16.46 12.05 -76.48
C ALA A 87 -16.42 13.43 -77.17
N THR A 88 -15.37 14.21 -76.93
CA THR A 88 -15.20 15.53 -77.56
C THR A 88 -14.91 15.39 -79.05
N GLU A 89 -14.06 14.44 -79.45
CA GLU A 89 -13.81 14.11 -80.86
C GLU A 89 -15.10 13.67 -81.56
N ALA A 90 -15.87 12.77 -80.94
CA ALA A 90 -17.16 12.31 -81.47
C ALA A 90 -18.15 13.47 -81.67
N LYS A 91 -18.23 14.42 -80.74
CA LYS A 91 -19.09 15.62 -80.86
C LYS A 91 -18.65 16.55 -82.00
N VAL A 92 -17.34 16.68 -82.24
CA VAL A 92 -16.81 17.43 -83.38
C VAL A 92 -17.19 16.74 -84.70
N LEU A 93 -17.07 15.41 -84.77
CA LEU A 93 -17.44 14.63 -85.95
C LEU A 93 -18.95 14.64 -86.22
N SER A 94 -19.78 14.62 -85.17
CA SER A 94 -21.26 14.65 -85.28
C SER A 94 -21.85 16.03 -85.50
N ARG A 95 -21.02 17.08 -85.61
CA ARG A 95 -21.44 18.49 -85.78
C ARG A 95 -22.42 18.98 -84.72
N ASP A 96 -22.15 18.67 -83.45
CA ASP A 96 -22.95 19.14 -82.33
C ASP A 96 -22.99 20.68 -82.29
N SER A 97 -24.17 21.27 -82.14
CA SER A 97 -24.39 22.72 -82.12
C SER A 97 -23.66 23.45 -80.99
N ASN A 98 -23.27 22.72 -79.95
CA ASN A 98 -22.53 23.28 -78.80
C ASN A 98 -21.04 23.51 -79.07
N LEU A 99 -20.43 22.76 -79.99
CA LEU A 99 -18.99 22.82 -80.28
C LEU A 99 -18.69 23.25 -81.72
N VAL A 100 -19.61 23.01 -82.66
CA VAL A 100 -19.44 23.30 -84.08
C VAL A 100 -20.40 24.43 -84.47
N ALA A 101 -19.85 25.60 -84.78
CA ALA A 101 -20.64 26.73 -85.26
C ALA A 101 -21.23 26.47 -86.67
N SER A 102 -22.20 27.28 -87.10
CA SER A 102 -22.97 27.12 -88.35
C SER A 102 -22.14 26.96 -89.63
N ALA A 103 -20.86 27.33 -89.62
CA ALA A 103 -19.91 27.19 -90.73
C ALA A 103 -18.94 25.98 -90.61
N SER A 104 -19.23 24.97 -89.77
CA SER A 104 -18.33 23.84 -89.48
C SER A 104 -16.98 24.25 -88.85
N PHE A 105 -16.92 25.43 -88.24
CA PHE A 105 -15.75 25.94 -87.52
C PHE A 105 -15.82 25.53 -86.05
N VAL A 106 -14.70 25.03 -85.52
CA VAL A 106 -14.56 24.68 -84.09
C VAL A 106 -13.59 25.67 -83.44
N PRO A 107 -14.06 26.55 -82.53
CA PRO A 107 -13.19 27.48 -81.85
C PRO A 107 -12.28 26.74 -80.86
N LEU A 108 -10.97 27.01 -80.91
CA LEU A 108 -9.98 26.43 -80.00
C LEU A 108 -10.28 26.75 -78.53
N SER A 109 -10.90 27.90 -78.26
CA SER A 109 -11.35 28.31 -76.93
C SER A 109 -12.43 27.39 -76.35
N ALA A 110 -13.32 26.83 -77.17
CA ALA A 110 -14.35 25.89 -76.72
C ALA A 110 -13.75 24.51 -76.39
N ILE A 111 -12.74 24.06 -77.15
CA ILE A 111 -11.98 22.86 -76.81
C ILE A 111 -11.22 23.11 -75.49
N ARG A 112 -10.56 24.26 -75.37
CA ARG A 112 -9.81 24.64 -74.16
C ARG A 112 -10.68 24.70 -72.91
N SER A 113 -11.92 25.20 -73.02
CA SER A 113 -12.86 25.24 -71.89
C SER A 113 -13.30 23.86 -71.43
N VAL A 114 -13.52 22.91 -72.36
CA VAL A 114 -13.88 21.52 -72.02
C VAL A 114 -12.76 20.83 -71.24
N PHE A 115 -11.50 21.04 -71.60
CA PHE A 115 -10.36 20.41 -70.93
C PHE A 115 -9.81 21.18 -69.72
N ALA A 116 -10.35 22.38 -69.42
CA ALA A 116 -9.88 23.21 -68.31
C ALA A 116 -10.04 22.55 -66.94
N GLU A 117 -11.04 21.69 -66.79
CA GLU A 117 -11.28 20.94 -65.55
C GLU A 117 -10.14 19.97 -65.20
N TRP A 118 -9.32 19.56 -66.19
CA TRP A 118 -8.24 18.59 -66.03
C TRP A 118 -6.85 19.20 -65.83
N ASP A 119 -6.71 20.53 -65.91
CA ASP A 119 -5.42 21.20 -65.74
C ASP A 119 -4.81 20.96 -64.36
N ALA A 120 -5.61 21.19 -63.30
CA ALA A 120 -5.18 21.03 -61.93
C ALA A 120 -5.02 19.55 -61.51
N PRO A 121 -5.96 18.63 -61.83
CA PRO A 121 -5.80 17.19 -61.57
C PRO A 121 -4.54 16.59 -62.21
N LEU A 122 -4.28 16.85 -63.49
CA LEU A 122 -3.11 16.27 -64.17
C LEU A 122 -1.80 16.83 -63.64
N ALA A 123 -1.75 18.12 -63.28
CA ALA A 123 -0.56 18.69 -62.63
C ALA A 123 -0.30 18.05 -61.26
N SER A 124 -1.36 17.88 -60.45
CA SER A 124 -1.26 17.29 -59.11
C SER A 124 -0.82 15.83 -59.17
N LEU A 125 -1.37 15.04 -60.10
CA LEU A 125 -1.02 13.63 -60.27
C LEU A 125 0.40 13.45 -60.85
N VAL A 126 0.87 14.33 -61.74
CA VAL A 126 2.27 14.29 -62.20
C VAL A 126 3.22 14.56 -61.04
N SER A 127 2.92 15.54 -60.19
CA SER A 127 3.70 15.80 -58.97
C SER A 127 3.70 14.61 -58.01
N LEU A 128 2.56 13.90 -57.87
CA LEU A 128 2.48 12.69 -57.06
C LEU A 128 3.37 11.58 -57.64
N MET A 129 3.30 11.32 -58.94
CA MET A 129 4.12 10.28 -59.59
C MET A 129 5.61 10.59 -59.54
N ASP A 130 5.99 11.87 -59.70
CA ASP A 130 7.39 12.30 -59.56
C ASP A 130 7.93 12.03 -58.14
N GLN A 131 7.10 12.22 -57.09
CA GLN A 131 7.49 11.89 -55.72
C GLN A 131 7.52 10.37 -55.44
N LEU A 132 6.61 9.61 -56.05
CA LEU A 132 6.61 8.14 -55.96
C LEU A 132 7.83 7.53 -56.66
N GLU A 133 8.35 8.17 -57.71
CA GLU A 133 9.57 7.75 -58.41
C GLU A 133 10.86 8.12 -57.65
N ALA A 134 10.84 9.22 -56.88
CA ALA A 134 12.03 9.74 -56.20
C ALA A 134 12.39 8.99 -54.91
N GLU A 135 11.40 8.46 -54.19
CA GLU A 135 11.58 7.91 -52.84
C GLU A 135 11.05 6.47 -52.71
N THR A 136 11.61 5.71 -51.77
CA THR A 136 11.07 4.40 -51.38
C THR A 136 10.02 4.58 -50.29
N TRP A 137 8.78 4.19 -50.58
CA TRP A 137 7.65 4.45 -49.70
C TRP A 137 7.30 3.25 -48.80
N ASN A 138 7.19 3.51 -47.51
CA ASN A 138 6.56 2.60 -46.55
C ASN A 138 5.03 2.79 -46.56
N PRO A 139 4.24 1.77 -46.18
CA PRO A 139 2.79 1.81 -46.36
C PRO A 139 2.09 2.90 -45.53
N GLY A 140 2.53 3.16 -44.30
CA GLY A 140 1.96 4.22 -43.45
C GLY A 140 2.17 5.62 -44.05
N PRO A 141 3.43 6.06 -44.26
CA PRO A 141 3.73 7.37 -44.86
C PRO A 141 3.12 7.58 -46.24
N LEU A 142 2.96 6.52 -47.04
CA LEU A 142 2.30 6.60 -48.34
C LEU A 142 0.82 6.94 -48.22
N ILE A 143 0.11 6.31 -47.28
CA ILE A 143 -1.29 6.63 -46.99
C ILE A 143 -1.38 8.06 -46.48
N ASP A 144 -0.55 8.44 -45.50
CA ASP A 144 -0.54 9.79 -44.92
C ASP A 144 -0.27 10.88 -45.96
N MET A 145 0.64 10.64 -46.90
CA MET A 145 0.91 11.56 -48.01
C MET A 145 -0.34 11.74 -48.90
N LEU A 146 -1.03 10.66 -49.26
CA LEU A 146 -2.23 10.74 -50.10
C LEU A 146 -3.38 11.47 -49.39
N LEU A 147 -3.55 11.25 -48.09
CA LEU A 147 -4.54 11.98 -47.27
C LEU A 147 -4.22 13.45 -47.15
N THR A 148 -2.95 13.79 -46.91
CA THR A 148 -2.50 15.19 -46.89
C THR A 148 -2.76 15.87 -48.24
N ARG A 149 -2.54 15.16 -49.36
CA ARG A 149 -2.80 15.67 -50.71
C ARG A 149 -4.30 15.71 -51.07
N ALA A 150 -5.16 15.00 -50.35
CA ALA A 150 -6.60 15.11 -50.50
C ALA A 150 -7.15 16.40 -49.86
N GLN A 151 -6.47 16.94 -48.84
CA GLN A 151 -6.82 18.19 -48.18
C GLN A 151 -6.45 19.42 -49.03
N THR A 152 -7.18 19.63 -50.14
CA THR A 152 -6.98 20.76 -51.05
C THR A 152 -8.27 21.56 -51.24
N GLY A 153 -8.14 22.86 -51.53
CA GLY A 153 -9.29 23.72 -51.85
C GLY A 153 -9.94 23.44 -53.21
N VAL A 154 -9.40 22.49 -54.00
CA VAL A 154 -9.91 22.12 -55.33
C VAL A 154 -10.64 20.79 -55.23
N HIS A 155 -11.98 20.83 -55.26
CA HIS A 155 -12.84 19.65 -55.06
C HIS A 155 -12.46 18.45 -55.93
N ARG A 156 -12.19 18.66 -57.22
CA ARG A 156 -11.85 17.56 -58.14
C ARG A 156 -10.52 16.88 -57.82
N VAL A 157 -9.54 17.65 -57.33
CA VAL A 157 -8.24 17.09 -56.90
C VAL A 157 -8.42 16.31 -55.60
N ALA A 158 -9.19 16.84 -54.65
CA ALA A 158 -9.53 16.16 -53.40
C ALA A 158 -10.24 14.82 -53.65
N GLU A 159 -11.25 14.80 -54.54
CA GLU A 159 -11.99 13.59 -54.93
C GLU A 159 -11.06 12.52 -55.53
N ILE A 160 -10.18 12.91 -56.45
CA ILE A 160 -9.22 11.99 -57.08
C ILE A 160 -8.22 11.45 -56.05
N MET A 161 -7.62 12.31 -55.22
CA MET A 161 -6.65 11.89 -54.22
C MET A 161 -7.28 11.00 -53.14
N SER A 162 -8.53 11.27 -52.74
CA SER A 162 -9.28 10.40 -51.84
C SER A 162 -9.54 9.02 -52.45
N ARG A 163 -9.94 8.93 -53.73
CA ARG A 163 -10.08 7.63 -54.44
C ARG A 163 -8.78 6.83 -54.50
N LEU A 164 -7.64 7.50 -54.68
CA LEU A 164 -6.32 6.86 -54.61
C LEU A 164 -6.04 6.36 -53.20
N ALA A 165 -6.29 7.18 -52.17
CA ALA A 165 -6.08 6.82 -50.78
C ALA A 165 -6.90 5.59 -50.36
N VAL A 166 -8.21 5.55 -50.70
CA VAL A 166 -9.10 4.41 -50.43
C VAL A 166 -8.57 3.12 -51.06
N SER A 167 -8.05 3.19 -52.28
CA SER A 167 -7.50 2.03 -52.98
C SER A 167 -6.26 1.45 -52.28
N VAL A 168 -5.40 2.32 -51.74
CA VAL A 168 -4.20 1.93 -50.97
C VAL A 168 -4.59 1.41 -49.58
N GLN A 169 -5.55 2.06 -48.92
CA GLN A 169 -6.06 1.64 -47.62
C GLN A 169 -6.74 0.26 -47.68
N ASN A 170 -7.47 -0.07 -48.74
CA ASN A 170 -8.06 -1.40 -48.90
C ASN A 170 -7.01 -2.53 -48.93
N ILE A 171 -5.83 -2.28 -49.53
CA ILE A 171 -4.71 -3.23 -49.46
C ILE A 171 -4.20 -3.35 -48.03
N TRP A 172 -4.05 -2.23 -47.34
CA TRP A 172 -3.60 -2.18 -45.96
C TRP A 172 -4.55 -2.96 -45.03
N THR A 173 -5.85 -2.71 -45.14
CA THR A 173 -6.92 -3.42 -44.41
C THR A 173 -6.89 -4.92 -44.68
N THR A 174 -6.62 -5.34 -45.92
CA THR A 174 -6.45 -6.75 -46.27
C THR A 174 -5.25 -7.38 -45.55
N GLN A 175 -4.12 -6.65 -45.47
CA GLN A 175 -2.93 -7.13 -44.76
C GLN A 175 -3.16 -7.21 -43.25
N ILE A 176 -3.86 -6.23 -42.66
CA ILE A 176 -4.23 -6.26 -41.25
C ILE A 176 -5.20 -7.39 -40.94
N THR A 177 -6.18 -7.63 -41.80
CA THR A 177 -7.10 -8.76 -41.65
C THR A 177 -6.32 -10.08 -41.63
N ALA A 178 -5.34 -10.25 -42.54
CA ALA A 178 -4.48 -11.44 -42.55
C ALA A 178 -3.60 -11.56 -41.30
N PHE A 179 -3.18 -10.45 -40.70
CA PHE A 179 -2.37 -10.44 -39.48
C PHE A 179 -3.22 -10.70 -38.22
N MET A 180 -4.32 -9.96 -38.04
CA MET A 180 -5.19 -10.05 -36.87
C MET A 180 -6.01 -11.34 -36.85
N VAL A 181 -6.62 -11.74 -37.96
CA VAL A 181 -7.53 -12.91 -37.97
C VAL A 181 -6.76 -14.22 -38.14
N HIS A 182 -5.71 -14.22 -38.96
CA HIS A 182 -5.00 -15.44 -39.37
C HIS A 182 -3.57 -15.56 -38.84
N GLY A 183 -3.04 -14.54 -38.18
CA GLY A 183 -1.68 -14.53 -37.64
C GLY A 183 -0.61 -14.70 -38.74
N THR A 184 -0.91 -14.30 -39.97
CA THR A 184 0.00 -14.45 -41.12
C THR A 184 0.64 -13.13 -41.50
N LEU A 185 1.94 -13.18 -41.80
CA LEU A 185 2.68 -12.05 -42.32
C LEU A 185 2.92 -12.22 -43.82
N SER A 186 2.74 -11.13 -44.57
CA SER A 186 3.11 -11.08 -45.99
C SER A 186 4.64 -11.10 -46.14
N GLN A 187 5.12 -11.81 -47.17
CA GLN A 187 6.55 -11.84 -47.53
C GLN A 187 7.03 -10.53 -48.15
N THR A 188 6.12 -9.81 -48.83
CA THR A 188 6.36 -8.49 -49.44
C THR A 188 5.70 -7.42 -48.57
N ASP A 189 6.43 -6.38 -48.16
CA ASP A 189 5.97 -5.30 -47.26
C ASP A 189 5.38 -5.81 -45.93
N ALA A 190 6.19 -6.53 -45.14
CA ALA A 190 5.74 -7.11 -43.87
C ALA A 190 5.39 -6.04 -42.83
N LEU A 191 4.17 -6.11 -42.27
CA LEU A 191 3.69 -5.23 -41.20
C LEU A 191 4.48 -5.40 -39.89
N ALA A 192 4.94 -6.61 -39.59
CA ALA A 192 5.65 -6.94 -38.36
C ALA A 192 6.95 -7.74 -38.62
N THR A 193 7.83 -7.74 -37.62
CA THR A 193 9.02 -8.60 -37.54
C THR A 193 8.64 -10.05 -37.24
N THR A 194 9.59 -10.99 -37.33
CA THR A 194 9.37 -12.41 -37.00
C THR A 194 8.96 -12.66 -35.54
N ASN A 195 9.22 -11.69 -34.66
CA ASN A 195 8.76 -11.70 -33.26
C ASN A 195 7.37 -11.04 -33.09
N TYR A 196 6.69 -10.73 -34.19
CA TYR A 196 5.37 -10.09 -34.25
C TYR A 196 5.33 -8.68 -33.64
N VAL A 197 6.48 -7.97 -33.64
CA VAL A 197 6.55 -6.54 -33.29
C VAL A 197 6.36 -5.72 -34.56
N LEU A 198 5.43 -4.75 -34.54
CA LEU A 198 5.15 -3.86 -35.67
C LEU A 198 6.41 -3.08 -36.09
N ARG A 199 6.58 -2.85 -37.41
CA ARG A 199 7.71 -2.07 -37.93
C ARG A 199 7.39 -0.58 -37.93
N ASP A 200 8.40 0.25 -37.67
CA ASP A 200 8.27 1.71 -37.77
C ASP A 200 7.90 2.12 -39.21
N GLY A 201 6.84 2.92 -39.35
CA GLY A 201 6.29 3.34 -40.66
C GLY A 201 5.34 2.34 -41.34
N SER A 202 4.99 1.22 -40.69
CA SER A 202 3.98 0.27 -41.22
C SER A 202 2.53 0.72 -41.01
N MET A 203 2.31 1.63 -40.05
CA MET A 203 1.00 2.12 -39.62
C MET A 203 0.79 3.57 -40.09
N PRO A 204 -0.37 3.93 -40.65
CA PRO A 204 -0.73 5.32 -40.94
C PRO A 204 -0.85 6.16 -39.66
N ALA A 205 -0.67 7.46 -39.78
CA ALA A 205 -0.82 8.44 -38.69
C ALA A 205 -2.28 8.64 -38.26
N CYS A 206 -3.25 8.32 -39.12
CA CYS A 206 -4.68 8.41 -38.78
C CYS A 206 -5.12 7.36 -37.73
N VAL A 207 -4.33 6.30 -37.52
CA VAL A 207 -4.65 5.25 -36.55
C VAL A 207 -4.19 5.66 -35.16
N SER A 208 -5.10 5.60 -34.19
CA SER A 208 -4.80 5.89 -32.79
C SER A 208 -3.72 4.97 -32.21
N GLU A 209 -2.98 5.48 -31.23
CA GLU A 209 -1.95 4.70 -30.51
C GLU A 209 -2.55 3.46 -29.82
N GLN A 210 -3.75 3.60 -29.25
CA GLN A 210 -4.49 2.51 -28.62
C GLN A 210 -4.86 1.39 -29.61
N SER A 211 -5.29 1.74 -30.83
CA SER A 211 -5.59 0.76 -31.87
C SER A 211 -4.34 0.08 -32.40
N ARG A 212 -3.22 0.82 -32.52
CA ARG A 212 -1.92 0.25 -32.88
C ARG A 212 -1.47 -0.83 -31.91
N ASP A 213 -1.58 -0.58 -30.61
CA ASP A 213 -1.24 -1.56 -29.57
C ASP A 213 -2.18 -2.77 -29.60
N SER A 214 -3.46 -2.53 -29.85
CA SER A 214 -4.47 -3.59 -29.96
C SER A 214 -4.20 -4.51 -31.15
N ILE A 215 -3.84 -3.94 -32.31
CA ILE A 215 -3.46 -4.70 -33.51
C ILE A 215 -2.19 -5.54 -33.25
N ALA A 216 -1.17 -4.94 -32.62
CA ALA A 216 0.05 -5.64 -32.26
C ALA A 216 -0.22 -6.82 -31.31
N TYR A 217 -1.04 -6.58 -30.28
CA TYR A 217 -1.42 -7.60 -29.30
C TYR A 217 -2.17 -8.76 -29.93
N VAL A 218 -3.26 -8.48 -30.66
CA VAL A 218 -4.13 -9.49 -31.29
C VAL A 218 -3.33 -10.31 -32.30
N GLY A 219 -2.59 -9.64 -33.18
CA GLY A 219 -1.78 -10.31 -34.20
C GLY A 219 -0.68 -11.17 -33.60
N ARG A 220 0.03 -10.69 -32.56
CA ARG A 220 1.01 -11.50 -31.83
C ARG A 220 0.35 -12.72 -31.18
N ALA A 221 -0.77 -12.55 -30.50
CA ALA A 221 -1.43 -13.64 -29.79
C ALA A 221 -1.88 -14.75 -30.76
N ILE A 222 -2.57 -14.39 -31.84
CA ILE A 222 -3.09 -15.35 -32.83
C ILE A 222 -1.95 -16.00 -33.61
N ALA A 223 -0.92 -15.25 -34.00
CA ALA A 223 0.24 -15.82 -34.69
C ALA A 223 1.03 -16.78 -33.79
N THR A 224 1.12 -16.49 -32.49
CA THR A 224 1.79 -17.39 -31.52
C THR A 224 0.97 -18.67 -31.29
N VAL A 225 -0.36 -18.56 -31.16
CA VAL A 225 -1.27 -19.73 -31.07
C VAL A 225 -1.13 -20.63 -32.31
N LYS A 226 -1.01 -20.00 -33.49
CA LYS A 226 -0.81 -20.72 -34.76
C LYS A 226 0.56 -21.39 -34.85
N ALA A 227 1.63 -20.67 -34.47
CA ALA A 227 2.99 -21.20 -34.48
C ALA A 227 3.17 -22.37 -33.50
N ALA A 228 2.48 -22.32 -32.35
CA ALA A 228 2.49 -23.39 -31.34
C ALA A 228 1.63 -24.62 -31.71
N GLN A 229 0.97 -24.62 -32.87
CA GLN A 229 0.03 -25.67 -33.32
C GLN A 229 -0.99 -26.06 -32.24
N TRP A 230 -1.58 -25.07 -31.56
CA TRP A 230 -2.52 -25.34 -30.49
C TRP A 230 -3.77 -26.08 -31.00
N GLN A 231 -4.25 -27.03 -30.20
CA GLN A 231 -5.34 -27.95 -30.59
C GLN A 231 -6.66 -27.21 -30.90
N LYS A 232 -6.87 -26.04 -30.30
CA LYS A 232 -8.03 -25.18 -30.55
C LYS A 232 -7.55 -23.88 -31.21
N GLN A 233 -7.87 -23.70 -32.49
CA GLN A 233 -7.71 -22.41 -33.18
C GLN A 233 -8.96 -21.55 -32.98
N LEU A 234 -8.86 -20.26 -33.30
CA LEU A 234 -10.01 -19.35 -33.31
C LEU A 234 -11.16 -19.96 -34.14
N PRO A 235 -12.40 -20.00 -33.63
CA PRO A 235 -13.53 -20.54 -34.36
C PRO A 235 -13.68 -19.86 -35.73
N ARG A 236 -13.90 -20.66 -36.78
CA ARG A 236 -14.07 -20.13 -38.16
C ARG A 236 -15.20 -19.09 -38.26
N ARG A 237 -16.23 -19.23 -37.44
CA ARG A 237 -17.33 -18.26 -37.37
C ARG A 237 -16.85 -16.88 -36.91
N LEU A 238 -16.10 -16.84 -35.80
CA LEU A 238 -15.57 -15.59 -35.25
C LEU A 238 -14.55 -14.96 -36.20
N ALA A 239 -13.70 -15.77 -36.84
CA ALA A 239 -12.78 -15.30 -37.88
C ALA A 239 -13.50 -14.63 -39.07
N ASN A 240 -14.63 -15.20 -39.50
CA ASN A 240 -15.44 -14.64 -40.59
C ASN A 240 -16.14 -13.35 -40.16
N GLU A 241 -16.67 -13.28 -38.92
CA GLU A 241 -17.28 -12.08 -38.35
C GLU A 241 -16.25 -10.94 -38.27
N HIS A 242 -15.04 -11.19 -37.75
CA HIS A 242 -13.96 -10.20 -37.71
C HIS A 242 -13.50 -9.74 -39.10
N THR A 243 -13.47 -10.65 -40.08
CA THR A 243 -13.13 -10.31 -41.47
C THR A 243 -14.17 -9.37 -42.08
N GLN A 244 -15.46 -9.63 -41.83
CA GLN A 244 -16.55 -8.76 -42.32
C GLN A 244 -16.51 -7.37 -41.67
N LEU A 245 -16.23 -7.30 -40.36
CA LEU A 245 -16.12 -6.03 -39.65
C LEU A 245 -14.95 -5.18 -40.20
N LEU A 246 -13.78 -5.78 -40.43
CA LEU A 246 -12.61 -5.07 -40.95
C LEU A 246 -12.77 -4.63 -42.41
N GLN A 247 -13.51 -5.38 -43.24
CA GLN A 247 -13.71 -5.02 -44.65
C GLN A 247 -14.65 -3.84 -44.87
N ASN A 248 -15.53 -3.55 -43.92
CA ASN A 248 -16.55 -2.50 -44.03
C ASN A 248 -16.06 -1.12 -43.57
N VAL A 249 -14.87 -1.02 -42.97
CA VAL A 249 -14.39 0.19 -42.30
C VAL A 249 -13.02 0.60 -42.83
N LEU A 250 -12.84 1.90 -43.09
CA LEU A 250 -11.55 2.46 -43.48
C LEU A 250 -10.79 2.99 -42.27
N PRO A 251 -9.46 3.11 -42.34
CA PRO A 251 -8.63 3.56 -41.22
C PRO A 251 -8.88 5.02 -40.80
N GLU A 252 -9.49 5.83 -41.66
CA GLU A 252 -9.89 7.21 -41.37
C GLU A 252 -11.23 7.32 -40.62
N ASP A 253 -12.02 6.26 -40.62
CA ASP A 253 -13.36 6.28 -40.03
C ASP A 253 -13.28 6.17 -38.51
N ASN A 254 -14.09 6.95 -37.80
CA ASN A 254 -14.19 6.86 -36.32
C ASN A 254 -14.65 5.48 -35.83
N GLU A 255 -15.31 4.70 -36.69
CA GLU A 255 -15.77 3.34 -36.38
C GLU A 255 -14.60 2.33 -36.32
N PHE A 256 -13.44 2.65 -36.92
CA PHE A 256 -12.29 1.75 -36.99
C PHE A 256 -11.76 1.40 -35.60
N ASP A 257 -11.59 2.39 -34.74
CA ASP A 257 -11.11 2.19 -33.37
C ASP A 257 -12.08 1.32 -32.55
N GLN A 258 -13.39 1.46 -32.77
CA GLN A 258 -14.39 0.64 -32.10
C GLN A 258 -14.34 -0.82 -32.56
N VAL A 259 -14.20 -1.04 -33.87
CA VAL A 259 -14.06 -2.40 -34.45
C VAL A 259 -12.80 -3.09 -33.93
N ILE A 260 -11.66 -2.40 -33.91
CA ILE A 260 -10.40 -2.94 -33.39
C ILE A 260 -10.51 -3.28 -31.90
N SER A 261 -11.17 -2.41 -31.12
CA SER A 261 -11.42 -2.69 -29.70
C SER A 261 -12.32 -3.91 -29.51
N GLN A 262 -13.38 -4.08 -30.33
CA GLN A 262 -14.26 -5.25 -30.26
C GLN A 262 -13.49 -6.54 -30.57
N ILE A 263 -12.70 -6.55 -31.66
CA ILE A 263 -11.90 -7.71 -32.05
C ILE A 263 -10.92 -8.09 -30.93
N ARG A 264 -10.28 -7.09 -30.31
CA ARG A 264 -9.40 -7.33 -29.16
C ARG A 264 -10.14 -8.00 -28.01
N THR A 265 -11.32 -7.51 -27.63
CA THR A 265 -12.13 -8.12 -26.56
C THR A 265 -12.50 -9.56 -26.89
N ASP A 266 -13.02 -9.84 -28.08
CA ASP A 266 -13.42 -11.19 -28.49
C ASP A 266 -12.25 -12.18 -28.47
N VAL A 267 -11.08 -11.75 -28.98
CA VAL A 267 -9.87 -12.57 -29.01
C VAL A 267 -9.34 -12.81 -27.60
N SER A 268 -9.36 -11.78 -26.75
CA SER A 268 -8.99 -11.91 -25.33
C SER A 268 -9.92 -12.86 -24.57
N GLU A 269 -11.23 -12.78 -24.74
CA GLU A 269 -12.18 -13.70 -24.11
C GLU A 269 -11.94 -15.14 -24.55
N TRP A 270 -11.66 -15.34 -25.84
CA TRP A 270 -11.34 -16.64 -26.38
C TRP A 270 -10.03 -17.20 -25.80
N LEU A 271 -8.99 -16.38 -25.72
CA LEU A 271 -7.69 -16.75 -25.14
C LEU A 271 -7.81 -17.11 -23.65
N TRP A 272 -8.65 -16.41 -22.89
CA TRP A 272 -8.87 -16.65 -21.45
C TRP A 272 -9.63 -17.95 -21.21
N THR A 273 -10.57 -18.26 -22.10
CA THR A 273 -11.37 -19.48 -21.98
C THR A 273 -10.63 -20.73 -22.47
N ASN A 274 -9.71 -20.60 -23.45
CA ASN A 274 -9.16 -21.76 -24.17
C ASN A 274 -7.64 -21.95 -24.10
N VAL A 275 -6.86 -20.91 -23.77
CA VAL A 275 -5.39 -20.96 -23.85
C VAL A 275 -4.74 -20.75 -22.49
N LEU A 276 -5.06 -19.66 -21.79
CA LEU A 276 -4.57 -19.42 -20.45
C LEU A 276 -5.74 -19.49 -19.48
N THR A 277 -5.94 -20.66 -18.88
CA THR A 277 -7.05 -20.83 -17.95
C THR A 277 -6.76 -20.05 -16.66
N ARG A 278 -7.83 -19.66 -15.97
CA ARG A 278 -7.74 -19.00 -14.67
C ARG A 278 -6.89 -19.80 -13.68
N GLN A 279 -7.06 -21.12 -13.68
CA GLN A 279 -6.31 -22.00 -12.79
C GLN A 279 -4.81 -21.91 -13.06
N ASP A 280 -4.38 -21.88 -14.32
CA ASP A 280 -2.96 -21.76 -14.68
C ASP A 280 -2.35 -20.44 -14.18
N VAL A 281 -3.11 -19.34 -14.24
CA VAL A 281 -2.66 -18.03 -13.72
C VAL A 281 -2.59 -18.00 -12.21
N GLU A 282 -3.63 -18.49 -11.52
CA GLU A 282 -3.64 -18.58 -10.06
C GLU A 282 -2.48 -19.47 -9.56
N GLU A 283 -2.25 -20.58 -10.25
CA GLU A 283 -1.16 -21.51 -9.96
C GLU A 283 0.24 -20.91 -10.19
N ALA A 284 0.40 -20.07 -11.21
CA ALA A 284 1.64 -19.33 -11.46
C ALA A 284 1.85 -18.22 -10.42
N LEU A 285 0.80 -17.47 -10.07
CA LEU A 285 0.85 -16.43 -9.03
C LEU A 285 1.14 -17.04 -7.65
N ASP A 286 0.57 -18.20 -7.32
CA ASP A 286 0.90 -18.93 -6.08
C ASP A 286 2.36 -19.37 -6.07
N SER A 287 2.89 -19.86 -7.20
CA SER A 287 4.31 -20.19 -7.33
C SER A 287 5.20 -18.97 -7.11
N LEU A 288 4.88 -17.84 -7.76
CA LEU A 288 5.65 -16.60 -7.61
C LEU A 288 5.57 -16.09 -6.17
N GLY A 289 4.40 -16.11 -5.53
CA GLY A 289 4.22 -15.72 -4.14
C GLY A 289 4.96 -16.63 -3.16
N ASN A 290 4.88 -17.95 -3.34
CA ASN A 290 5.50 -18.91 -2.42
C ASN A 290 7.04 -18.85 -2.45
N TYR A 291 7.62 -18.68 -3.64
CA TYR A 291 9.07 -18.73 -3.83
C TYR A 291 9.76 -17.36 -3.86
N PHE A 292 9.22 -16.38 -4.58
CA PHE A 292 9.85 -15.05 -4.67
C PHE A 292 9.52 -14.16 -3.47
N LEU A 293 8.29 -14.24 -2.93
CA LEU A 293 7.88 -13.43 -1.77
C LEU A 293 8.10 -14.15 -0.43
N LEU A 294 8.74 -15.33 -0.46
CA LEU A 294 9.07 -16.15 0.72
C LEU A 294 7.86 -16.57 1.58
N ARG A 295 6.65 -16.65 1.01
CA ARG A 295 5.45 -17.09 1.75
C ARG A 295 5.58 -18.55 2.23
N ASN A 296 6.34 -19.38 1.51
CA ASN A 296 6.75 -20.70 2.02
C ASN A 296 8.00 -20.55 2.90
N GLY A 297 7.79 -20.23 4.18
CA GLY A 297 8.86 -19.93 5.12
C GLY A 297 9.83 -21.08 5.38
N GLU A 298 9.37 -22.34 5.36
CA GLU A 298 10.22 -23.52 5.57
C GLU A 298 11.24 -23.68 4.44
N PHE A 299 10.75 -23.60 3.20
CA PHE A 299 11.60 -23.68 2.01
C PHE A 299 12.57 -22.50 1.95
N ALA A 300 12.09 -21.27 2.19
CA ALA A 300 12.93 -20.08 2.20
C ALA A 300 14.11 -20.18 3.17
N GLN A 301 13.86 -20.64 4.41
CA GLN A 301 14.92 -20.86 5.39
C GLN A 301 15.90 -21.96 4.97
N SER A 302 15.39 -23.05 4.39
CA SER A 302 16.22 -24.17 3.91
C SER A 302 17.15 -23.74 2.78
N VAL A 303 16.65 -22.94 1.83
CA VAL A 303 17.44 -22.39 0.71
C VAL A 303 18.56 -21.50 1.23
N ILE A 304 18.27 -20.58 2.15
CA ILE A 304 19.29 -19.70 2.72
C ILE A 304 20.37 -20.52 3.45
N ARG A 305 20.00 -21.54 4.25
CA ARG A 305 20.96 -22.42 4.94
C ARG A 305 21.86 -23.19 3.98
N GLU A 306 21.30 -23.77 2.91
CA GLU A 306 22.10 -24.53 1.94
C GLU A 306 23.03 -23.61 1.13
N ILE A 307 22.62 -22.38 0.81
CA ILE A 307 23.49 -21.38 0.17
C ILE A 307 24.65 -21.00 1.12
N GLU A 308 24.37 -20.74 2.40
CA GLU A 308 25.42 -20.42 3.38
C GLU A 308 26.36 -21.61 3.61
N ARG A 309 25.83 -22.83 3.69
CA ARG A 309 26.60 -24.07 3.77
C ARG A 309 27.51 -24.26 2.56
N LEU A 310 26.99 -24.00 1.35
CA LEU A 310 27.77 -24.05 0.12
C LEU A 310 28.92 -23.03 0.16
N LYS A 311 28.63 -21.79 0.58
CA LYS A 311 29.64 -20.74 0.75
C LYS A 311 30.75 -21.15 1.73
N LEU A 312 30.39 -21.61 2.93
CA LEU A 312 31.34 -22.07 3.96
C LEU A 312 32.17 -23.27 3.48
N SER A 313 31.53 -24.26 2.85
CA SER A 313 32.22 -25.42 2.28
C SER A 313 33.27 -24.99 1.25
N ARG A 314 32.94 -24.05 0.37
CA ARG A 314 33.85 -23.59 -0.70
C ARG A 314 34.97 -22.66 -0.20
N LEU A 315 34.75 -21.93 0.89
CA LEU A 315 35.75 -21.11 1.59
C LEU A 315 36.80 -21.95 2.34
N THR A 316 36.39 -23.09 2.92
CA THR A 316 37.28 -23.96 3.71
C THR A 316 38.10 -24.93 2.86
N MET A 317 37.76 -25.12 1.58
CA MET A 317 38.48 -25.99 0.66
C MET A 317 39.79 -25.35 0.15
N ARG A 318 40.82 -26.18 -0.10
CA ARG A 318 42.06 -25.74 -0.75
C ARG A 318 41.78 -25.18 -2.15
N SER A 319 42.48 -24.10 -2.51
CA SER A 319 42.33 -23.38 -3.78
C SER A 319 42.42 -24.34 -4.99
N GLY A 320 41.32 -24.46 -5.73
CA GLY A 320 41.18 -25.35 -6.89
C GLY A 320 39.85 -25.10 -7.63
N PRO A 321 39.56 -25.80 -8.75
CA PRO A 321 38.33 -25.61 -9.52
C PRO A 321 37.06 -25.97 -8.72
N ALA A 322 37.18 -26.85 -7.71
CA ALA A 322 36.11 -27.20 -6.79
C ALA A 322 35.80 -26.12 -5.74
N SER A 323 36.59 -25.05 -5.64
CA SER A 323 36.33 -23.89 -4.76
C SER A 323 35.43 -22.84 -5.43
N ILE A 324 35.17 -22.96 -6.73
CA ILE A 324 34.32 -22.02 -7.49
C ILE A 324 32.84 -22.41 -7.34
N ILE A 325 31.98 -21.42 -7.10
CA ILE A 325 30.52 -21.55 -7.10
C ILE A 325 30.03 -21.29 -8.53
N ARG A 326 29.34 -22.28 -9.11
CA ARG A 326 28.69 -22.19 -10.43
C ARG A 326 27.18 -22.17 -10.28
N GLU A 327 26.47 -21.72 -11.32
CA GLU A 327 25.00 -21.73 -11.37
C GLU A 327 24.41 -23.13 -11.15
N GLN A 328 25.06 -24.16 -11.70
CA GLN A 328 24.66 -25.56 -11.48
C GLN A 328 24.71 -25.97 -10.00
N ASP A 329 25.72 -25.52 -9.26
CA ASP A 329 25.86 -25.82 -7.84
C ASP A 329 24.74 -25.13 -7.01
N LEU A 330 24.32 -23.93 -7.43
CA LEU A 330 23.20 -23.19 -6.82
C LEU A 330 21.83 -23.82 -7.14
N ASN A 331 21.62 -24.27 -8.38
CA ASN A 331 20.41 -24.99 -8.75
C ASN A 331 20.31 -26.36 -8.05
N LEU A 332 21.44 -27.04 -7.81
CA LEU A 332 21.49 -28.23 -6.97
C LEU A 332 21.22 -27.91 -5.49
N ALA A 333 21.68 -26.76 -4.99
CA ALA A 333 21.35 -26.31 -3.64
C ALA A 333 19.85 -26.05 -3.47
N LEU A 334 19.19 -25.49 -4.49
CA LEU A 334 17.72 -25.33 -4.52
C LEU A 334 16.99 -26.69 -4.42
N LEU A 335 17.46 -27.70 -5.17
CA LEU A 335 16.92 -29.06 -5.12
C LEU A 335 17.18 -29.76 -3.78
N ARG A 336 18.32 -29.49 -3.13
CA ARG A 336 18.60 -30.02 -1.79
C ARG A 336 17.74 -29.34 -0.73
N ALA A 337 17.53 -28.04 -0.86
CA ALA A 337 16.71 -27.26 0.04
C ALA A 337 15.24 -27.65 0.00
N SER A 338 14.75 -28.20 -1.13
CA SER A 338 13.37 -28.69 -1.23
C SER A 338 13.15 -30.00 -0.47
N LEU A 339 14.18 -30.81 -0.25
CA LEU A 339 14.08 -32.10 0.47
C LEU A 339 13.67 -31.87 1.93
N GLY A 340 12.60 -32.53 2.37
CA GLY A 340 12.07 -32.37 3.72
C GLY A 340 11.24 -31.10 3.95
N THR A 341 10.88 -30.39 2.87
CA THR A 341 9.95 -29.25 2.91
C THR A 341 8.70 -29.54 2.08
N THR A 342 7.66 -28.72 2.23
CA THR A 342 6.44 -28.78 1.42
C THR A 342 6.68 -28.64 -0.10
N ALA A 343 7.82 -28.09 -0.51
CA ALA A 343 8.20 -27.93 -1.92
C ALA A 343 8.79 -29.19 -2.58
N GLN A 344 9.00 -30.30 -1.83
CA GLN A 344 9.66 -31.50 -2.35
C GLN A 344 8.94 -32.14 -3.56
N HIS A 345 7.61 -32.06 -3.58
CA HIS A 345 6.76 -32.66 -4.63
C HIS A 345 6.21 -31.63 -5.61
N ASP A 346 6.63 -30.36 -5.54
CA ASP A 346 6.12 -29.32 -6.41
C ASP A 346 6.83 -29.36 -7.79
N PRO A 347 6.11 -29.63 -8.89
CA PRO A 347 6.70 -29.62 -10.23
C PRO A 347 7.21 -28.23 -10.66
N LYS A 348 6.69 -27.15 -10.04
CA LYS A 348 7.02 -25.75 -10.37
C LYS A 348 8.42 -25.36 -9.92
N LEU A 349 9.05 -26.12 -9.03
CA LEU A 349 10.43 -25.93 -8.62
C LEU A 349 11.40 -26.03 -9.82
N SER A 350 11.08 -26.84 -10.83
CA SER A 350 11.88 -26.98 -12.05
C SER A 350 11.93 -25.71 -12.93
N LEU A 351 10.98 -24.79 -12.72
CA LEU A 351 10.90 -23.51 -13.42
C LEU A 351 11.81 -22.44 -12.78
N LEU A 352 12.29 -22.68 -11.57
CA LEU A 352 13.15 -21.75 -10.84
C LEU A 352 14.61 -22.02 -11.14
N GLN A 353 15.36 -20.96 -11.46
CA GLN A 353 16.80 -21.06 -11.73
C GLN A 353 17.54 -19.86 -11.15
N PHE A 354 18.65 -20.13 -10.47
CA PHE A 354 19.60 -19.09 -10.10
C PHE A 354 20.51 -18.75 -11.27
N SER A 355 20.63 -17.45 -11.54
CA SER A 355 21.59 -16.90 -12.49
C SER A 355 22.64 -16.05 -11.77
N LEU A 356 23.87 -16.08 -12.26
CA LEU A 356 24.99 -15.27 -11.76
C LEU A 356 25.40 -14.26 -12.84
N PRO A 357 24.88 -13.02 -12.82
CA PRO A 357 25.20 -12.00 -13.82
C PRO A 357 26.71 -11.68 -13.92
N ALA A 358 27.44 -11.84 -12.81
CA ALA A 358 28.88 -11.61 -12.73
C ALA A 358 29.74 -12.85 -13.08
N GLY A 359 29.13 -13.99 -13.43
CA GLY A 359 29.80 -15.25 -13.74
C GLY A 359 30.21 -16.09 -12.51
N PRO A 360 30.97 -17.19 -12.72
CA PRO A 360 31.36 -18.12 -11.65
C PRO A 360 32.28 -17.46 -10.61
N LEU A 361 31.93 -17.58 -9.32
CA LEU A 361 32.62 -16.90 -8.23
C LEU A 361 33.59 -17.83 -7.49
N ARG A 362 34.79 -17.36 -7.15
CA ARG A 362 35.56 -17.89 -6.01
C ARG A 362 35.18 -17.14 -4.73
N PRO A 363 34.65 -17.81 -3.69
CA PRO A 363 34.38 -17.16 -2.40
C PRO A 363 35.68 -16.60 -1.83
N LEU A 364 35.73 -15.29 -1.58
CA LEU A 364 36.83 -14.62 -0.88
C LEU A 364 36.32 -14.09 0.46
N LEU A 365 37.23 -13.94 1.43
CA LEU A 365 36.93 -13.18 2.65
C LEU A 365 36.62 -11.73 2.26
N PRO A 366 35.63 -11.07 2.89
CA PRO A 366 35.37 -9.65 2.62
C PRO A 366 36.65 -8.84 2.89
N SER A 367 37.19 -8.19 1.86
CA SER A 367 38.26 -7.21 2.04
C SER A 367 37.69 -6.02 2.80
N LEU A 368 38.34 -5.58 3.88
CA LEU A 368 37.99 -4.41 4.72
C LEU A 368 38.13 -3.06 4.00
N SER A 369 38.05 -3.05 2.66
CA SER A 369 38.10 -1.85 1.84
C SER A 369 36.69 -1.53 1.37
N HIS A 370 36.17 -0.36 1.75
CA HIS A 370 35.06 0.30 1.05
C HIS A 370 35.41 0.42 -0.43
N THR A 371 35.06 -0.59 -1.23
CA THR A 371 35.13 -0.49 -2.69
C THR A 371 33.77 -0.02 -3.16
N GLU A 372 33.72 1.24 -3.57
CA GLU A 372 32.67 1.77 -4.43
C GLU A 372 32.35 0.76 -5.54
N TYR A 373 31.06 0.50 -5.74
CA TYR A 373 30.55 -0.35 -6.81
C TYR A 373 31.10 0.15 -8.16
N PRO A 374 31.66 -0.73 -9.02
CA PRO A 374 32.00 -0.34 -10.37
C PRO A 374 30.71 0.00 -11.11
N LYS A 375 30.57 1.25 -11.55
CA LYS A 375 29.53 1.66 -12.50
C LYS A 375 29.59 0.72 -13.72
N PRO A 376 28.46 0.13 -14.16
CA PRO A 376 28.47 -0.72 -15.34
C PRO A 376 28.81 0.12 -16.58
N THR A 377 30.05 0.01 -17.03
CA THR A 377 30.50 0.49 -18.33
C THR A 377 30.27 -0.61 -19.36
N SER A 378 29.11 -0.63 -20.00
CA SER A 378 29.01 -1.02 -21.41
C SER A 378 27.67 -0.63 -22.04
N VAL A 379 27.82 -0.20 -23.28
CA VAL A 379 26.85 0.49 -24.12
C VAL A 379 25.96 -0.54 -24.80
N SER A 380 24.90 -1.03 -24.14
CA SER A 380 23.82 -1.84 -24.76
C SER A 380 22.64 -2.05 -23.80
N ALA A 381 22.16 -0.99 -23.16
CA ALA A 381 20.92 -1.02 -22.38
C ALA A 381 20.13 0.27 -22.62
N SER A 382 19.82 0.55 -23.88
CA SER A 382 18.71 1.44 -24.22
C SER A 382 17.43 0.61 -24.16
N TYR A 383 16.43 1.15 -23.45
CA TYR A 383 15.14 0.56 -23.09
C TYR A 383 15.17 -0.36 -21.86
N ILE A 384 14.36 0.03 -20.86
CA ILE A 384 14.24 -0.46 -19.48
C ILE A 384 15.19 0.28 -18.53
N SER A 385 14.71 1.38 -17.97
CA SER A 385 15.31 2.01 -16.78
C SER A 385 14.57 1.52 -15.54
N PRO A 386 15.15 0.62 -14.72
CA PRO A 386 14.93 0.59 -13.29
C PRO A 386 16.20 1.10 -12.61
N ASP A 387 16.01 1.99 -11.65
CA ASP A 387 17.05 2.72 -10.94
C ASP A 387 18.15 1.77 -10.38
N PRO A 388 19.46 2.09 -10.49
CA PRO A 388 20.56 1.21 -10.04
C PRO A 388 20.54 0.85 -8.54
N SER A 389 19.79 1.60 -7.74
CA SER A 389 19.55 1.36 -6.30
C SER A 389 18.75 0.08 -6.02
N LEU A 390 17.90 -0.36 -6.96
CA LEU A 390 17.05 -1.56 -6.81
C LEU A 390 17.82 -2.88 -6.89
N PHE A 391 19.09 -2.87 -7.32
CA PHE A 391 19.93 -4.06 -7.40
C PHE A 391 20.86 -4.25 -6.19
N SER A 392 20.82 -3.36 -5.19
CA SER A 392 21.80 -3.33 -4.10
C SER A 392 21.82 -4.61 -3.23
N PHE A 393 20.66 -5.19 -2.91
CA PHE A 393 20.56 -6.39 -2.05
C PHE A 393 20.93 -7.70 -2.74
N SER A 394 21.11 -7.69 -4.06
CA SER A 394 21.39 -8.92 -4.83
C SER A 394 22.72 -9.57 -4.42
N SER A 395 23.66 -8.80 -3.88
CA SER A 395 24.98 -9.27 -3.41
C SER A 395 24.95 -9.89 -2.01
N HIS A 396 23.90 -9.66 -1.21
CA HIS A 396 23.90 -9.93 0.24
C HIS A 396 24.00 -11.43 0.60
N LEU A 397 23.39 -12.31 -0.19
CA LEU A 397 23.41 -13.75 0.06
C LEU A 397 24.81 -14.37 -0.11
N LEU A 398 25.54 -13.99 -1.16
CA LEU A 398 26.89 -14.50 -1.45
C LEU A 398 28.01 -13.60 -0.89
N GLY A 399 27.71 -12.34 -0.59
CA GLY A 399 28.57 -11.34 0.06
C GLY A 399 29.13 -10.27 -0.89
N SER A 400 29.44 -10.62 -2.15
CA SER A 400 30.02 -9.67 -3.11
C SER A 400 29.57 -9.88 -4.57
N THR A 401 28.81 -10.94 -4.84
CA THR A 401 28.30 -11.26 -6.18
C THR A 401 26.80 -11.21 -6.23
N PRO A 402 26.21 -10.53 -7.24
CA PRO A 402 24.77 -10.47 -7.40
C PRO A 402 24.23 -11.87 -7.72
N LEU A 403 23.23 -12.30 -6.95
CA LEU A 403 22.48 -13.52 -7.16
C LEU A 403 21.04 -13.17 -7.51
N THR A 404 20.57 -13.62 -8.67
CA THR A 404 19.22 -13.37 -9.16
C THR A 404 18.48 -14.68 -9.33
N LEU A 405 17.30 -14.80 -8.71
CA LEU A 405 16.37 -15.88 -8.96
C LEU A 405 15.54 -15.55 -10.20
N THR A 406 15.45 -16.48 -11.14
CA THR A 406 14.70 -16.33 -12.39
C THR A 406 13.60 -17.37 -12.47
N TYR A 407 12.46 -16.98 -13.07
CA TYR A 407 11.35 -17.87 -13.34
C TYR A 407 11.28 -18.13 -14.85
N LYS A 408 11.42 -19.39 -15.26
CA LYS A 408 11.36 -19.78 -16.67
C LYS A 408 9.91 -19.74 -17.15
N VAL A 409 9.51 -18.63 -17.76
CA VAL A 409 8.20 -18.50 -18.39
C VAL A 409 8.21 -19.23 -19.74
N SER A 410 7.35 -20.24 -19.85
CA SER A 410 7.01 -20.85 -21.14
C SER A 410 5.67 -20.31 -21.63
N TRP A 411 5.45 -20.36 -22.94
CA TRP A 411 4.11 -20.19 -23.49
C TRP A 411 3.16 -21.21 -22.84
N PRO A 412 1.91 -20.85 -22.45
CA PRO A 412 1.19 -19.59 -22.71
C PRO A 412 1.36 -18.47 -21.65
N LEU A 413 2.11 -18.71 -20.57
CA LEU A 413 2.24 -17.75 -19.45
C LEU A 413 2.96 -16.45 -19.83
N ASP A 414 3.72 -16.42 -20.92
CA ASP A 414 4.36 -15.22 -21.50
C ASP A 414 3.35 -14.18 -22.02
N LEU A 415 2.08 -14.57 -22.20
CA LEU A 415 1.01 -13.62 -22.50
C LEU A 415 0.62 -12.80 -21.27
N PHE A 416 0.81 -13.31 -20.07
CA PHE A 416 0.46 -12.62 -18.83
C PHE A 416 1.69 -11.95 -18.20
N LEU A 417 2.75 -12.72 -17.92
CA LEU A 417 3.96 -12.28 -17.22
C LEU A 417 4.97 -11.66 -18.19
N HIS A 418 5.33 -10.38 -17.99
CA HIS A 418 6.40 -9.76 -18.76
C HIS A 418 7.77 -9.91 -18.07
N LYS A 419 8.86 -9.72 -18.84
CA LYS A 419 10.22 -9.75 -18.30
C LYS A 419 10.46 -8.67 -17.25
N SER A 420 9.78 -7.53 -17.37
CA SER A 420 9.80 -6.45 -16.35
C SER A 420 9.26 -6.94 -15.01
N ASP A 421 8.15 -7.67 -15.02
CA ASP A 421 7.45 -8.11 -13.82
C ASP A 421 8.31 -9.13 -13.06
N LEU A 422 8.95 -10.04 -13.80
CA LEU A 422 9.89 -11.01 -13.24
C LEU A 422 11.14 -10.35 -12.63
N ALA A 423 11.62 -9.25 -13.22
CA ALA A 423 12.73 -8.50 -12.66
C ALA A 423 12.34 -7.88 -11.30
N ILE A 424 11.12 -7.34 -11.18
CA ILE A 424 10.59 -6.83 -9.90
C ILE A 424 10.50 -7.94 -8.86
N TYR A 425 9.96 -9.12 -9.22
CA TYR A 425 9.93 -10.27 -8.31
C TYR A 425 11.34 -10.69 -7.87
N ALA A 426 12.32 -10.69 -8.78
CA ALA A 426 13.69 -11.04 -8.44
C ALA A 426 14.31 -10.03 -7.45
N THR A 427 14.06 -8.73 -7.64
CA THR A 427 14.46 -7.68 -6.69
C THR A 427 13.82 -7.88 -5.31
N LEU A 428 12.50 -8.13 -5.26
CA LEU A 428 11.78 -8.42 -4.03
C LEU A 428 12.35 -9.65 -3.32
N PHE A 429 12.66 -10.72 -4.06
CA PHE A 429 13.29 -11.92 -3.52
C PHE A 429 14.66 -11.63 -2.92
N SER A 430 15.52 -10.87 -3.61
CA SER A 430 16.84 -10.49 -3.10
C SER A 430 16.74 -9.70 -1.80
N TYR A 431 15.83 -8.72 -1.73
CA TYR A 431 15.58 -7.92 -0.53
C TYR A 431 15.08 -8.76 0.65
N LEU A 432 14.00 -9.53 0.44
CA LEU A 432 13.39 -10.36 1.50
C LEU A 432 14.36 -11.45 1.99
N SER A 433 15.15 -12.03 1.07
CA SER A 433 16.15 -13.03 1.43
C SER A 433 17.32 -12.43 2.21
N ALA A 434 17.72 -11.20 1.89
CA ALA A 434 18.74 -10.47 2.66
C ALA A 434 18.28 -10.22 4.10
N LEU A 435 17.05 -9.70 4.27
CA LEU A 435 16.44 -9.48 5.58
C LEU A 435 16.34 -10.79 6.39
N ARG A 436 15.83 -11.86 5.75
CA ARG A 436 15.64 -13.16 6.41
C ARG A 436 16.97 -13.80 6.79
N LYS A 437 18.00 -13.69 5.95
CA LYS A 437 19.36 -14.16 6.26
C LYS A 437 19.91 -13.44 7.49
N THR A 438 19.87 -12.11 7.53
CA THR A 438 20.36 -11.32 8.67
C THR A 438 19.61 -11.70 9.95
N HIS A 439 18.28 -11.85 9.88
CA HIS A 439 17.45 -12.31 11.00
C HIS A 439 17.88 -13.69 11.54
N MET A 440 18.12 -14.66 10.65
CA MET A 440 18.61 -15.99 11.03
C MET A 440 20.00 -15.95 11.70
N ARG A 441 20.89 -15.07 11.22
CA ARG A 441 22.23 -14.88 11.81
C ARG A 441 22.17 -14.25 13.20
N VAL A 442 21.33 -13.22 13.39
CA VAL A 442 21.12 -12.60 14.71
C VAL A 442 20.54 -13.61 15.71
N HIS A 443 19.57 -14.43 15.31
CA HIS A 443 19.02 -15.48 16.17
C HIS A 443 20.06 -16.57 16.51
N THR A 444 20.94 -16.91 15.57
CA THR A 444 22.06 -17.84 15.81
C THR A 444 23.06 -17.24 16.80
N CYS A 445 23.35 -15.94 16.69
CA CYS A 445 24.17 -15.20 17.65
C CYS A 445 23.57 -15.22 19.06
N TRP A 446 22.27 -14.92 19.19
CA TRP A 446 21.54 -15.01 20.46
C TRP A 446 21.67 -16.40 21.11
N THR A 447 21.54 -17.45 20.31
CA THR A 447 21.69 -18.83 20.77
C THR A 447 23.13 -19.12 21.23
N SER A 448 24.12 -18.62 20.50
CA SER A 448 25.54 -18.72 20.84
C SER A 448 25.85 -18.04 22.18
N LEU A 449 25.40 -16.79 22.37
CA LEU A 449 25.56 -16.03 23.61
C LEU A 449 24.88 -16.72 24.80
N SER A 450 23.69 -17.28 24.59
CA SER A 450 22.97 -18.06 25.62
C SER A 450 23.73 -19.32 26.03
N ASN A 451 24.29 -20.05 25.06
CA ASN A 451 25.10 -21.24 25.32
C ASN A 451 26.40 -20.88 26.04
N ALA A 452 27.08 -19.82 25.62
CA ALA A 452 28.30 -19.32 26.26
C ALA A 452 28.04 -18.89 27.70
N GLN A 453 26.95 -18.15 27.96
CA GLN A 453 26.58 -17.75 29.32
C GLN A 453 26.28 -18.97 30.20
N ARG A 454 25.54 -19.97 29.69
CA ARG A 454 25.31 -21.22 30.42
C ARG A 454 26.60 -21.98 30.70
N ALA A 455 27.55 -21.98 29.77
CA ALA A 455 28.86 -22.60 29.96
C ALA A 455 29.68 -21.87 31.03
N ARG A 456 29.69 -20.52 31.03
CA ARG A 456 30.40 -19.71 32.04
C ARG A 456 29.86 -19.90 33.45
N ARG A 457 28.52 -19.87 33.63
CA ARG A 457 27.87 -20.04 34.94
C ARG A 457 28.19 -21.37 35.63
N ARG A 458 28.60 -22.41 34.88
CA ARG A 458 29.08 -23.67 35.47
C ARG A 458 30.37 -23.49 36.29
N TRP A 459 31.18 -22.50 35.94
CA TRP A 459 32.49 -22.24 36.56
C TRP A 459 32.47 -21.01 37.48
N THR A 460 31.62 -20.01 37.21
CA THR A 460 31.59 -18.73 37.95
C THR A 460 30.38 -18.58 38.88
N GLY A 461 29.42 -19.52 38.86
CA GLY A 461 28.20 -19.45 39.67
C GLY A 461 27.30 -18.27 39.28
N LEU A 462 27.04 -17.37 40.25
CA LEU A 462 26.29 -16.12 40.05
C LEU A 462 27.18 -14.95 39.59
N GLY A 463 28.50 -15.09 39.64
CA GLY A 463 29.45 -14.08 39.18
C GLY A 463 29.76 -14.20 37.69
N GLU A 464 30.29 -13.13 37.10
CA GLU A 464 30.70 -13.08 35.68
C GLU A 464 32.19 -13.39 35.46
N GLY A 465 32.93 -13.72 36.54
CA GLY A 465 34.34 -14.14 36.51
C GLY A 465 35.39 -13.00 36.54
N GLY A 466 36.64 -13.40 36.84
CA GLY A 466 37.86 -12.56 36.95
C GLY A 466 38.00 -11.74 38.25
N THR A 467 38.83 -10.69 38.23
CA THR A 467 39.18 -9.88 39.42
C THR A 467 38.04 -8.95 39.86
N ASP A 468 38.03 -8.53 41.13
CA ASP A 468 36.99 -7.64 41.70
C ASP A 468 36.89 -6.29 40.97
N GLU A 469 38.01 -5.79 40.42
CA GLU A 469 38.09 -4.54 39.65
C GLU A 469 37.48 -4.67 38.23
N ASP A 470 37.55 -5.87 37.62
CA ASP A 470 37.05 -6.12 36.27
C ASP A 470 35.56 -6.50 36.23
N LEU A 471 34.98 -6.90 37.37
CA LEU A 471 33.64 -7.47 37.46
C LEU A 471 32.56 -6.51 36.95
N GLN A 472 32.71 -5.21 37.25
CA GLN A 472 31.77 -4.18 36.81
C GLN A 472 31.85 -3.93 35.30
N VAL A 473 33.05 -3.99 34.71
CA VAL A 473 33.27 -3.83 33.26
C VAL A 473 32.77 -5.04 32.47
N ARG A 474 32.98 -6.26 32.99
CA ARG A 474 32.41 -7.47 32.37
C ARG A 474 30.89 -7.45 32.38
N HIS A 475 30.29 -7.01 33.48
CA HIS A 475 28.84 -6.91 33.60
C HIS A 475 28.25 -5.84 32.65
N SER A 476 28.89 -4.68 32.53
CA SER A 476 28.44 -3.64 31.58
C SER A 476 28.58 -4.10 30.12
N LEU A 477 29.68 -4.77 29.77
CA LEU A 477 29.90 -5.33 28.43
C LEU A 477 28.85 -6.37 28.05
N LEU A 478 28.53 -7.30 28.96
CA LEU A 478 27.48 -8.28 28.73
C LEU A 478 26.12 -7.62 28.55
N ARG A 479 25.76 -6.66 29.41
CA ARG A 479 24.49 -5.93 29.27
C ARG A 479 24.40 -5.20 27.94
N CYS A 480 25.46 -4.54 27.52
CA CYS A 480 25.52 -3.86 26.23
C CYS A 480 25.38 -4.86 25.08
N GLY A 481 26.15 -5.95 25.08
CA GLY A 481 26.09 -6.99 24.04
C GLY A 481 24.71 -7.66 23.92
N TRP A 482 24.07 -8.00 25.05
CA TRP A 482 22.70 -8.52 25.06
C TRP A 482 21.67 -7.48 24.62
N GLY A 483 21.87 -6.21 24.99
CA GLY A 483 21.06 -5.08 24.55
C GLY A 483 21.08 -4.92 23.03
N VAL A 484 22.27 -4.89 22.43
CA VAL A 484 22.45 -4.79 20.97
C VAL A 484 21.72 -5.91 20.23
N VAL A 485 21.92 -7.18 20.62
CA VAL A 485 21.25 -8.31 19.93
C VAL A 485 19.74 -8.26 20.11
N ARG A 486 19.26 -7.85 21.29
CA ARG A 486 17.83 -7.66 21.54
C ARG A 486 17.25 -6.60 20.63
N ASP A 487 17.91 -5.46 20.50
CA ASP A 487 17.43 -4.32 19.71
C ASP A 487 17.47 -4.66 18.20
N MET A 488 18.54 -5.32 17.73
CA MET A 488 18.61 -5.88 16.37
C MET A 488 17.50 -6.90 16.10
N GLY A 489 17.29 -7.85 17.02
CA GLY A 489 16.24 -8.87 16.89
C GLY A 489 14.84 -8.25 16.84
N TRP A 490 14.57 -7.33 17.75
CA TRP A 490 13.33 -6.57 17.81
C TRP A 490 13.03 -5.83 16.50
N PHE A 491 14.01 -5.09 15.97
CA PHE A 491 13.83 -4.33 14.74
C PHE A 491 13.52 -5.25 13.56
N LEU A 492 14.30 -6.33 13.41
CA LEU A 492 14.13 -7.30 12.33
C LEU A 492 12.80 -8.07 12.43
N ASP A 493 12.36 -8.44 13.65
CA ASP A 493 11.05 -9.08 13.89
C ASP A 493 9.90 -8.14 13.53
N THR A 494 10.00 -6.86 13.93
CA THR A 494 8.99 -5.84 13.65
C THR A 494 8.88 -5.57 12.15
N LEU A 495 10.01 -5.39 11.47
CA LEU A 495 10.06 -5.16 10.03
C LEU A 495 9.58 -6.38 9.25
N SER A 496 10.05 -7.59 9.58
CA SER A 496 9.61 -8.82 8.93
C SER A 496 8.12 -9.08 9.15
N GLY A 497 7.59 -8.79 10.34
CA GLY A 497 6.18 -8.93 10.66
C GLY A 497 5.29 -7.95 9.89
N TYR A 498 5.77 -6.73 9.62
CA TYR A 498 5.09 -5.76 8.76
C TYR A 498 5.10 -6.22 7.29
N LEU A 499 6.28 -6.53 6.75
CA LEU A 499 6.44 -6.89 5.34
C LEU A 499 5.64 -8.14 4.96
N GLN A 500 5.68 -9.19 5.78
CA GLN A 500 5.00 -10.45 5.44
C GLN A 500 3.48 -10.36 5.65
N ASN A 501 3.00 -9.81 6.77
CA ASN A 501 1.57 -9.84 7.10
C ASN A 501 0.79 -8.66 6.51
N ASP A 502 1.33 -7.44 6.61
CA ASP A 502 0.59 -6.21 6.29
C ASP A 502 0.77 -5.79 4.84
N VAL A 503 1.90 -6.15 4.22
CA VAL A 503 2.18 -5.84 2.82
C VAL A 503 1.93 -7.06 1.94
N ILE A 504 2.77 -8.09 2.03
CA ILE A 504 2.77 -9.23 1.10
C ILE A 504 1.46 -10.02 1.18
N ASP A 505 1.06 -10.52 2.35
CA ASP A 505 -0.14 -11.34 2.47
C ASP A 505 -1.43 -10.55 2.26
N LEU A 506 -1.46 -9.27 2.65
CA LEU A 506 -2.62 -8.40 2.44
C LEU A 506 -2.82 -8.13 0.94
N GLU A 507 -1.77 -7.68 0.24
CA GLU A 507 -1.84 -7.38 -1.19
C GLU A 507 -2.08 -8.66 -2.01
N PHE A 508 -1.49 -9.79 -1.62
CA PHE A 508 -1.75 -11.06 -2.28
C PHE A 508 -3.19 -11.54 -2.10
N ARG A 509 -3.78 -11.34 -0.91
CA ARG A 509 -5.21 -11.61 -0.67
C ARG A 509 -6.11 -10.69 -1.48
N LYS A 510 -5.80 -9.39 -1.57
CA LYS A 510 -6.53 -8.43 -2.43
C LYS A 510 -6.47 -8.87 -3.89
N LEU A 511 -5.29 -9.23 -4.38
CA LEU A 511 -5.09 -9.74 -5.73
C LEU A 511 -5.97 -10.97 -5.99
N LYS A 512 -5.91 -11.98 -5.12
CA LYS A 512 -6.77 -13.17 -5.24
C LYS A 512 -8.26 -12.87 -5.14
N GLY A 513 -8.67 -11.89 -4.33
CA GLY A 513 -10.07 -11.45 -4.24
C GLY A 513 -10.58 -10.84 -5.54
N LEU A 514 -9.76 -10.01 -6.21
CA LEU A 514 -10.08 -9.43 -7.51
C LEU A 514 -10.20 -10.50 -8.61
N PHE A 515 -9.41 -11.58 -8.52
CA PHE A 515 -9.61 -12.76 -9.37
C PHE A 515 -10.88 -13.53 -8.97
N GLY A 516 -11.16 -13.67 -7.66
CA GLY A 516 -12.32 -14.32 -7.03
C GLY A 516 -13.69 -13.90 -7.58
N ASP A 517 -14.01 -12.61 -7.45
CA ASP A 517 -15.35 -12.07 -7.72
C ASP A 517 -15.75 -12.04 -9.19
N ALA A 518 -14.79 -12.18 -10.12
CA ALA A 518 -15.09 -12.19 -11.55
C ALA A 518 -15.75 -13.50 -12.06
N GLY A 519 -15.88 -14.52 -11.20
CA GLY A 519 -16.40 -15.85 -11.58
C GLY A 519 -17.77 -16.24 -11.01
N SER A 520 -18.38 -15.44 -10.12
CA SER A 520 -19.59 -15.85 -9.39
C SER A 520 -20.93 -15.45 -10.04
N SER A 521 -20.94 -14.94 -11.28
CA SER A 521 -22.18 -14.54 -11.98
C SER A 521 -22.80 -15.61 -12.90
N MET A 522 -22.54 -16.90 -12.67
CA MET A 522 -23.15 -17.98 -13.47
C MET A 522 -23.59 -19.17 -12.60
N THR A 523 -24.71 -19.01 -11.87
CA THR A 523 -25.64 -20.13 -11.58
C THR A 523 -27.08 -19.61 -11.48
N PRO A 524 -28.05 -20.12 -12.26
CA PRO A 524 -29.46 -19.88 -12.02
C PRO A 524 -30.00 -20.99 -11.11
N SER A 525 -30.23 -20.70 -9.83
CA SER A 525 -31.07 -21.55 -8.99
C SER A 525 -32.06 -20.69 -8.22
N GLY A 526 -33.33 -20.90 -8.53
CA GLY A 526 -34.43 -20.12 -7.98
C GLY A 526 -34.84 -20.57 -6.58
N SER A 527 -35.33 -19.62 -5.79
CA SER A 527 -36.57 -19.80 -5.03
C SER A 527 -37.10 -18.43 -4.62
N LEU A 528 -38.35 -18.18 -5.00
CA LEU A 528 -39.14 -17.00 -4.66
C LEU A 528 -39.51 -17.06 -3.18
N GLN A 529 -39.37 -15.94 -2.47
CA GLN A 529 -40.28 -15.60 -1.36
C GLN A 529 -40.47 -14.08 -1.28
N SER A 530 -41.73 -13.75 -1.04
CA SER A 530 -42.45 -12.50 -1.32
C SER A 530 -42.57 -11.54 -0.13
N MET A 531 -42.87 -10.27 -0.44
CA MET A 531 -43.76 -9.28 0.23
C MET A 531 -43.07 -7.91 0.52
N PRO A 532 -43.82 -6.79 0.68
CA PRO A 532 -44.87 -6.25 -0.17
C PRO A 532 -44.65 -4.74 -0.52
N SER A 533 -45.51 -4.26 -1.41
CA SER A 533 -45.52 -2.99 -2.13
C SER A 533 -45.88 -1.74 -1.31
N GLY A 534 -45.27 -0.60 -1.63
CA GLY A 534 -45.68 0.77 -1.23
C GLY A 534 -45.19 1.82 -2.27
N PRO A 535 -45.91 2.94 -2.49
CA PRO A 535 -46.00 3.58 -3.80
C PRO A 535 -44.90 4.62 -4.10
N LEU A 536 -44.43 4.63 -5.35
CA LEU A 536 -43.62 5.67 -5.97
C LEU A 536 -44.47 6.88 -6.40
N PRO A 537 -43.87 8.08 -6.52
CA PRO A 537 -44.27 9.05 -7.53
C PRO A 537 -43.36 9.00 -8.77
N VAL A 538 -44.04 9.03 -9.91
CA VAL A 538 -43.60 9.28 -11.29
C VAL A 538 -42.96 10.68 -11.40
N GLY A 539 -41.94 10.99 -12.19
CA GLY A 539 -41.12 10.24 -13.14
C GLY A 539 -40.18 11.22 -13.85
N VAL A 540 -39.05 10.74 -14.38
CA VAL A 540 -38.35 11.31 -15.54
C VAL A 540 -37.68 10.14 -16.26
N SER A 541 -38.00 10.00 -17.54
CA SER A 541 -37.52 8.96 -18.44
C SER A 541 -36.00 8.94 -18.55
N ALA A 542 -35.37 7.86 -18.08
CA ALA A 542 -34.01 7.50 -18.41
C ALA A 542 -34.04 6.22 -19.25
N THR A 543 -33.62 6.34 -20.50
CA THR A 543 -33.29 5.24 -21.41
C THR A 543 -32.41 4.21 -20.71
N SER A 544 -32.87 2.97 -20.71
CA SER A 544 -32.18 1.80 -20.17
C SER A 544 -30.87 1.55 -20.93
N LEU A 545 -29.74 1.98 -20.35
CA LEU A 545 -28.46 1.35 -20.67
C LEU A 545 -28.42 0.03 -19.91
N ALA A 546 -28.50 -1.07 -20.65
CA ALA A 546 -28.20 -2.39 -20.14
C ALA A 546 -26.79 -2.38 -19.55
N SER A 547 -26.66 -2.68 -18.26
CA SER A 547 -25.39 -2.96 -17.60
C SER A 547 -24.82 -4.26 -18.17
N THR A 548 -24.00 -4.17 -19.21
CA THR A 548 -23.08 -5.26 -19.58
C THR A 548 -22.10 -5.45 -18.44
N GLY A 549 -22.09 -6.65 -17.85
CA GLY A 549 -21.10 -7.03 -16.84
C GLY A 549 -19.70 -6.83 -17.42
N SER A 550 -18.84 -6.09 -16.71
CA SER A 550 -17.46 -5.86 -17.13
C SER A 550 -16.68 -7.18 -17.06
N GLN A 551 -16.59 -7.91 -18.18
CA GLN A 551 -15.73 -9.07 -18.38
C GLN A 551 -14.26 -8.65 -18.28
N LEU A 552 -13.44 -9.44 -17.56
CA LEU A 552 -12.01 -9.19 -17.40
C LEU A 552 -11.26 -9.43 -18.71
N ASP A 553 -10.63 -8.39 -19.27
CA ASP A 553 -9.67 -8.51 -20.39
C ASP A 553 -8.27 -8.86 -19.85
N PHE A 554 -7.44 -9.56 -20.63
CA PHE A 554 -6.03 -9.85 -20.30
C PHE A 554 -5.22 -8.60 -20.02
N THR A 555 -5.54 -7.51 -20.70
CA THR A 555 -4.85 -6.24 -20.50
C THR A 555 -5.23 -5.62 -19.16
N THR A 556 -6.48 -5.77 -18.74
CA THR A 556 -6.94 -5.45 -17.38
C THR A 556 -6.25 -6.35 -16.35
N LEU A 557 -6.12 -7.65 -16.61
CA LEU A 557 -5.41 -8.57 -15.72
C LEU A 557 -3.93 -8.19 -15.54
N ARG A 558 -3.25 -7.83 -16.64
CA ARG A 558 -1.88 -7.35 -16.57
C ARG A 558 -1.80 -6.03 -15.80
N ALA A 559 -2.71 -5.09 -16.04
CA ALA A 559 -2.75 -3.83 -15.28
C ALA A 559 -2.98 -4.06 -13.78
N ILE A 560 -3.86 -5.00 -13.40
CA ILE A 560 -4.08 -5.41 -12.01
C ILE A 560 -2.79 -5.97 -11.41
N HIS A 561 -2.07 -6.83 -12.15
CA HIS A 561 -0.82 -7.45 -11.70
C HIS A 561 0.33 -6.44 -11.59
N SER A 562 0.50 -5.55 -12.58
CA SER A 562 1.49 -4.47 -12.53
C SER A 562 1.21 -3.52 -11.37
N GLY A 563 -0.06 -3.14 -11.14
CA GLY A 563 -0.45 -2.34 -9.98
C GLY A 563 -0.22 -3.07 -8.64
N TYR A 564 -0.38 -4.39 -8.59
CA TYR A 564 -0.02 -5.20 -7.42
C TYR A 564 1.49 -5.15 -7.14
N LEU A 565 2.32 -5.28 -8.18
CA LEU A 565 3.78 -5.19 -8.03
C LEU A 565 4.25 -3.80 -7.57
N GLU A 566 3.63 -2.74 -8.08
CA GLU A 566 3.91 -1.37 -7.66
C GLU A 566 3.56 -1.16 -6.18
N ARG A 567 2.37 -1.64 -5.75
CA ARG A 567 1.98 -1.61 -4.33
C ARG A 567 2.93 -2.42 -3.44
N LEU A 568 3.42 -3.57 -3.90
CA LEU A 568 4.44 -4.33 -3.16
C LEU A 568 5.77 -3.58 -3.05
N LEU A 569 6.25 -2.96 -4.13
CA LEU A 569 7.49 -2.18 -4.10
C LEU A 569 7.38 -0.99 -3.12
N ASN A 570 6.25 -0.28 -3.17
CA ASN A 570 5.96 0.82 -2.23
C ASN A 570 5.86 0.32 -0.78
N GLY A 571 5.10 -0.76 -0.54
CA GLY A 571 4.94 -1.33 0.79
C GLY A 571 6.24 -1.88 1.39
N CYS A 572 7.13 -2.42 0.55
CA CYS A 572 8.47 -2.88 0.93
C CYS A 572 9.50 -1.75 1.11
N LEU A 573 9.10 -0.49 0.99
CA LEU A 573 9.96 0.70 1.14
C LEU A 573 11.07 0.81 0.08
N LEU A 574 10.96 0.06 -1.04
CA LEU A 574 12.00 0.01 -2.08
C LEU A 574 11.89 1.16 -3.10
N THR A 575 10.79 1.90 -3.10
CA THR A 575 10.62 3.08 -3.97
C THR A 575 11.31 4.33 -3.42
N ASN A 576 11.54 4.40 -2.11
CA ASN A 576 12.31 5.47 -1.49
C ASN A 576 13.78 5.05 -1.33
N THR A 577 14.66 5.69 -2.10
CA THR A 577 16.10 5.39 -2.11
C THR A 577 16.79 5.70 -0.78
N GLY A 578 16.29 6.66 0.00
CA GLY A 578 16.82 7.00 1.32
C GLY A 578 16.53 5.92 2.38
N LEU A 579 15.28 5.46 2.46
CA LEU A 579 14.91 4.36 3.37
C LEU A 579 15.61 3.05 2.99
N THR A 580 15.74 2.80 1.69
CA THR A 580 16.41 1.60 1.18
C THR A 580 17.89 1.56 1.55
N SER A 581 18.61 2.69 1.45
CA SER A 581 20.03 2.75 1.82
C SER A 581 20.24 2.63 3.33
N LEU A 582 19.39 3.24 4.15
CA LEU A 582 19.42 3.08 5.60
C LEU A 582 19.18 1.62 6.03
N LEU A 583 18.18 0.96 5.43
CA LEU A 583 17.92 -0.46 5.69
C LEU A 583 19.14 -1.33 5.35
N GLN A 584 19.81 -1.05 4.24
CA GLN A 584 21.03 -1.75 3.88
C GLN A 584 22.11 -1.55 4.94
N SER A 585 22.37 -0.31 5.37
CA SER A 585 23.36 -0.01 6.42
C SER A 585 23.02 -0.71 7.74
N ILE A 586 21.74 -0.76 8.13
CA ILE A 586 21.30 -1.48 9.34
C ILE A 586 21.61 -2.99 9.21
N LEU A 587 21.30 -3.60 8.07
CA LEU A 587 21.59 -5.02 7.85
C LEU A 587 23.10 -5.31 7.87
N GLU A 588 23.92 -4.42 7.30
CA GLU A 588 25.39 -4.51 7.33
C GLU A 588 25.95 -4.40 8.75
N VAL A 589 25.45 -3.48 9.58
CA VAL A 589 25.83 -3.35 11.00
C VAL A 589 25.43 -4.61 11.79
N CYS A 590 24.23 -5.15 11.55
CA CYS A 590 23.80 -6.41 12.14
C CYS A 590 24.73 -7.57 11.77
N GLU A 591 25.08 -7.71 10.48
CA GLU A 591 26.02 -8.75 10.04
C GLU A 591 27.43 -8.55 10.62
N ARG A 592 27.90 -7.30 10.73
CA ARG A 592 29.20 -6.96 11.33
C ARG A 592 29.27 -7.37 12.79
N PHE A 593 28.23 -7.10 13.57
CA PHE A 593 28.16 -7.52 14.97
C PHE A 593 28.20 -9.04 15.11
N VAL A 594 27.35 -9.75 14.36
CA VAL A 594 27.29 -11.22 14.42
C VAL A 594 28.62 -11.85 14.00
N ALA A 595 29.23 -11.34 12.92
CA ALA A 595 30.55 -11.82 12.47
C ALA A 595 31.64 -11.59 13.52
N GLN A 596 31.59 -10.47 14.25
CA GLN A 596 32.55 -10.18 15.32
C GLN A 596 32.38 -11.13 16.52
N VAL A 597 31.14 -11.42 16.92
CA VAL A 597 30.85 -12.39 17.99
C VAL A 597 31.26 -13.82 17.58
N GLU A 598 30.99 -14.22 16.33
CA GLU A 598 31.47 -15.50 15.78
C GLU A 598 32.99 -15.59 15.79
N ARG A 599 33.69 -14.52 15.38
CA ARG A 599 35.16 -14.43 15.41
C ARG A 599 35.72 -14.57 16.83
N TRP A 600 35.01 -14.08 17.84
CA TRP A 600 35.38 -14.19 19.24
C TRP A 600 35.09 -15.56 19.88
N GLY A 601 34.53 -16.50 19.13
CA GLY A 601 34.20 -17.84 19.61
C GLY A 601 32.78 -17.98 20.13
N GLY A 602 31.87 -17.08 19.74
CA GLY A 602 30.45 -17.13 20.11
C GLY A 602 30.09 -16.42 21.41
N ASP A 603 31.01 -15.62 21.95
CA ASP A 603 30.82 -14.89 23.20
C ASP A 603 31.45 -13.50 23.11
N VAL A 604 30.84 -12.52 23.78
CA VAL A 604 31.40 -11.16 23.88
C VAL A 604 32.55 -11.14 24.88
N LEU A 605 32.50 -11.96 25.92
CA LEU A 605 33.61 -12.10 26.87
C LEU A 605 34.71 -13.05 26.36
N PRO A 606 35.99 -12.78 26.68
CA PRO A 606 37.06 -13.76 26.46
C PRO A 606 36.84 -15.04 27.29
N ALA A 607 37.38 -16.16 26.82
CA ALA A 607 37.36 -17.40 27.59
C ALA A 607 38.31 -17.29 28.80
N LEU A 608 37.81 -17.62 30.00
CA LEU A 608 38.49 -17.47 31.29
C LEU A 608 39.90 -18.12 31.36
N LEU A 609 40.17 -19.15 30.54
CA LEU A 609 41.47 -19.83 30.47
C LEU A 609 42.54 -19.05 29.68
N PHE A 610 42.16 -18.11 28.81
CA PHE A 610 43.10 -17.29 28.04
C PHE A 610 43.61 -16.07 28.81
N GLU A 611 42.97 -15.72 29.93
CA GLU A 611 43.36 -14.57 30.77
C GLU A 611 44.51 -14.91 31.74
N GLY A 612 44.82 -16.19 31.97
CA GLY A 612 45.77 -16.65 33.00
C GLY A 612 47.19 -16.99 32.55
N SER A 613 47.61 -16.70 31.30
CA SER A 613 48.94 -17.11 30.80
C SER A 613 49.86 -15.97 30.35
N LEU A 614 49.54 -14.71 30.66
CA LEU A 614 50.50 -13.61 30.50
C LEU A 614 51.01 -13.20 31.88
N ARG A 615 52.33 -13.29 32.00
CA ARG A 615 53.11 -13.21 33.25
C ARG A 615 52.89 -11.91 34.00
N GLY A 616 53.00 -12.03 35.32
CA GLY A 616 52.88 -11.00 36.35
C GLY A 616 53.37 -9.59 35.99
N GLY A 617 52.54 -8.63 36.36
CA GLY A 617 52.80 -7.21 36.45
C GLY A 617 51.49 -6.55 36.90
N ASP A 618 51.54 -5.83 38.00
CA ASP A 618 50.44 -5.00 38.51
C ASP A 618 49.95 -4.03 37.43
N GLU A 619 48.65 -3.70 37.48
CA GLU A 619 47.95 -2.69 36.66
C GLU A 619 47.75 -3.03 35.17
N GLU A 620 46.65 -3.72 34.84
CA GLU A 620 45.77 -3.36 33.72
C GLU A 620 44.56 -4.32 33.66
N ILE A 621 43.35 -3.75 33.67
CA ILE A 621 42.11 -4.40 33.23
C ILE A 621 42.43 -5.28 32.03
N GLY A 622 41.95 -6.53 31.98
CA GLY A 622 42.24 -7.42 30.84
C GLY A 622 42.08 -6.69 29.51
N ALA A 623 43.18 -6.36 28.84
CA ALA A 623 43.21 -5.41 27.72
C ALA A 623 42.22 -5.80 26.61
N THR A 624 41.99 -7.11 26.46
CA THR A 624 41.01 -7.72 25.54
C THR A 624 39.56 -7.41 25.90
N VAL A 625 39.19 -7.35 27.19
CA VAL A 625 37.83 -6.99 27.64
C VAL A 625 37.54 -5.52 27.32
N LYS A 626 38.51 -4.64 27.55
CA LYS A 626 38.40 -3.20 27.24
C LYS A 626 38.31 -2.96 25.74
N GLU A 627 39.12 -3.66 24.93
CA GLU A 627 39.06 -3.62 23.46
C GLU A 627 37.67 -4.06 22.96
N ARG A 628 37.18 -5.22 23.42
CA ARG A 628 35.85 -5.72 23.02
C ARG A 628 34.73 -4.80 23.47
N ALA A 629 34.83 -4.18 24.63
CA ALA A 629 33.86 -3.19 25.11
C ALA A 629 33.79 -1.94 24.22
N GLY A 630 34.93 -1.44 23.75
CA GLY A 630 34.98 -0.35 22.78
C GLY A 630 34.27 -0.70 21.47
N VAL A 631 34.56 -1.89 20.91
CA VAL A 631 33.96 -2.34 19.64
C VAL A 631 32.43 -2.52 19.76
N VAL A 632 31.95 -3.10 20.87
CA VAL A 632 30.50 -3.28 21.08
C VAL A 632 29.80 -1.94 21.29
N ALA A 633 30.42 -1.00 21.99
CA ALA A 633 29.87 0.35 22.18
C ALA A 633 29.77 1.11 20.85
N GLU A 634 30.82 1.09 20.01
CA GLU A 634 30.83 1.71 18.67
C GLU A 634 29.71 1.15 17.79
N ILE A 635 29.52 -0.18 17.79
CA ILE A 635 28.45 -0.81 17.02
C ILE A 635 27.06 -0.43 17.57
N ASN A 636 26.92 -0.33 18.89
CA ASN A 636 25.65 0.07 19.50
C ASN A 636 25.28 1.51 19.13
N GLU A 637 26.23 2.45 19.21
CA GLU A 637 26.02 3.85 18.82
C GLU A 637 25.64 3.96 17.34
N ALA A 638 26.40 3.32 16.45
CA ALA A 638 26.09 3.28 15.02
C ALA A 638 24.71 2.65 14.72
N LEU A 639 24.30 1.62 15.45
CA LEU A 639 22.97 1.02 15.29
C LEU A 639 21.86 1.99 15.72
N GLN A 640 22.00 2.66 16.85
CA GLN A 640 21.00 3.60 17.35
C GLN A 640 20.85 4.80 16.40
N ASP A 641 21.95 5.39 15.94
CA ASP A 641 21.93 6.51 14.98
C ASP A 641 21.21 6.14 13.67
N LEU A 642 21.45 4.92 13.16
CA LEU A 642 20.79 4.41 11.96
C LEU A 642 19.30 4.15 12.18
N LEU A 643 18.92 3.62 13.35
CA LEU A 643 17.52 3.39 13.71
C LEU A 643 16.75 4.71 13.87
N GLU A 644 17.37 5.73 14.49
CA GLU A 644 16.82 7.07 14.62
C GLU A 644 16.64 7.73 13.25
N SER A 645 17.67 7.70 12.41
CA SER A 645 17.60 8.20 11.03
C SER A 645 16.52 7.50 10.20
N PHE A 646 16.37 6.18 10.37
CA PHE A 646 15.34 5.40 9.68
C PHE A 646 13.93 5.82 10.14
N TYR A 647 13.75 6.02 11.44
CA TYR A 647 12.49 6.48 12.01
C TYR A 647 12.12 7.90 11.55
N GLU A 648 13.07 8.83 11.56
CA GLU A 648 12.87 10.20 11.06
C GLU A 648 12.45 10.22 9.59
N GLN A 649 13.14 9.47 8.74
CA GLN A 649 12.79 9.39 7.32
C GLN A 649 11.42 8.75 7.10
N LEU A 650 11.06 7.73 7.89
CA LEU A 650 9.73 7.10 7.82
C LEU A 650 8.62 8.10 8.20
N SER A 651 8.83 8.88 9.27
CA SER A 651 7.93 9.94 9.72
C SER A 651 7.77 11.07 8.69
N GLN A 652 8.89 11.51 8.08
CA GLN A 652 8.88 12.52 7.03
C GLN A 652 8.15 12.03 5.76
N SER A 653 8.37 10.76 5.37
CA SER A 653 7.71 10.17 4.19
C SER A 653 6.19 10.10 4.34
N THR A 654 5.70 9.90 5.57
CA THR A 654 4.28 9.92 5.93
C THR A 654 3.69 11.33 5.88
N SER A 655 4.49 12.35 6.25
CA SER A 655 4.05 13.75 6.28
C SER A 655 3.96 14.38 4.87
N GLN A 656 4.82 14.00 3.94
CA GLN A 656 4.84 14.55 2.58
C GLN A 656 3.66 14.09 1.72
N THR A 657 3.10 12.91 1.98
CA THR A 657 1.96 12.35 1.22
C THR A 657 0.68 13.18 1.41
N PHE A 658 0.58 13.98 2.49
CA PHE A 658 -0.53 14.91 2.72
C PHE A 658 -0.47 16.19 1.88
N SER A 659 0.70 16.58 1.35
CA SER A 659 0.88 17.85 0.62
C SER A 659 0.69 17.74 -0.90
N THR A 660 0.86 16.55 -1.50
CA THR A 660 0.77 16.33 -2.96
C THR A 660 -0.63 15.98 -3.45
N ALA A 661 -1.59 15.78 -2.55
CA ALA A 661 -2.99 15.46 -2.88
C ALA A 661 -3.71 16.54 -3.72
N GLY A 662 -3.17 17.76 -3.79
CA GLY A 662 -3.72 18.85 -4.62
C GLY A 662 -3.24 18.86 -6.07
N ALA A 663 -2.15 18.16 -6.43
CA ALA A 663 -1.49 18.34 -7.74
C ALA A 663 -1.60 17.12 -8.68
N ASP A 664 -1.66 15.90 -8.15
CA ASP A 664 -1.67 14.68 -8.98
C ASP A 664 -3.04 14.24 -9.51
N ALA A 665 -4.11 14.97 -9.19
CA ALA A 665 -5.43 14.76 -9.80
C ALA A 665 -5.47 15.05 -11.31
N SER A 666 -4.43 15.68 -11.87
CA SER A 666 -4.39 16.09 -13.28
C SER A 666 -3.81 15.04 -14.24
N LYS A 667 -3.16 13.98 -13.74
CA LYS A 667 -2.60 12.90 -14.59
C LYS A 667 -3.54 11.71 -14.76
N SER A 668 -4.56 11.57 -13.91
CA SER A 668 -5.51 10.45 -13.92
C SER A 668 -6.79 10.69 -14.74
N VAL A 669 -6.91 11.85 -15.40
CA VAL A 669 -8.13 12.25 -16.14
C VAL A 669 -8.11 11.84 -17.63
N LEU A 670 -7.01 11.30 -18.15
CA LEU A 670 -6.87 10.93 -19.57
C LEU A 670 -6.79 9.41 -19.83
N ILE A 671 -7.63 8.62 -19.13
CA ILE A 671 -7.85 7.20 -19.49
C ILE A 671 -9.35 6.95 -19.61
N ASN A 672 -9.80 6.84 -20.86
CA ASN A 672 -11.04 6.28 -21.39
C ASN A 672 -12.33 6.29 -20.53
N ALA A 673 -13.36 6.94 -21.07
CA ALA A 673 -14.68 7.16 -20.46
C ALA A 673 -15.52 5.88 -20.15
N SER A 674 -15.01 4.69 -20.46
CA SER A 674 -15.62 3.40 -20.11
C SER A 674 -15.25 2.89 -18.70
N LEU A 675 -14.30 3.54 -18.01
CA LEU A 675 -13.84 3.14 -16.66
C LEU A 675 -14.50 3.92 -15.50
N ALA A 676 -15.45 4.81 -15.78
CA ALA A 676 -16.02 5.73 -14.77
C ALA A 676 -17.08 5.11 -13.85
N ASN A 677 -17.61 3.92 -14.16
CA ASN A 677 -18.62 3.27 -13.30
C ASN A 677 -18.03 2.37 -12.20
N HIS A 678 -16.71 2.15 -12.18
CA HIS A 678 -16.01 1.39 -11.13
C HIS A 678 -15.25 2.27 -10.11
N THR A 679 -15.24 3.59 -10.29
CA THR A 679 -14.41 4.51 -9.50
C THR A 679 -15.00 4.96 -8.16
N MET A 680 -16.25 4.57 -7.82
CA MET A 680 -16.75 4.71 -6.44
C MET A 680 -16.07 3.75 -5.46
N GLY A 681 -15.32 2.75 -5.95
CA GLY A 681 -14.40 1.91 -5.15
C GLY A 681 -12.98 2.45 -5.01
N GLY A 682 -12.55 3.38 -5.89
CA GLY A 682 -11.18 3.90 -5.95
C GLY A 682 -10.79 4.78 -4.75
N LEU A 683 -11.75 5.52 -4.20
CA LEU A 683 -11.54 6.35 -3.00
C LEU A 683 -11.26 5.52 -1.73
N LYS A 684 -11.69 4.24 -1.69
CA LYS A 684 -11.36 3.31 -0.58
C LYS A 684 -9.99 2.65 -0.76
N ALA A 685 -9.56 2.40 -2.00
CA ALA A 685 -8.26 1.78 -2.28
C ALA A 685 -7.09 2.75 -2.05
N VAL A 686 -7.22 4.00 -2.49
CA VAL A 686 -6.23 5.07 -2.23
C VAL A 686 -6.12 5.35 -0.73
N ALA A 687 -7.21 5.31 0.02
CA ALA A 687 -7.20 5.42 1.48
C ALA A 687 -6.54 4.21 2.20
N SER A 688 -6.33 3.09 1.51
CA SER A 688 -5.67 1.90 2.07
C SER A 688 -4.15 1.88 1.84
N ASP A 689 -3.68 2.43 0.71
CA ASP A 689 -2.26 2.56 0.40
C ASP A 689 -1.59 3.65 1.26
N MET A 690 -2.34 4.68 1.63
CA MET A 690 -1.90 5.78 2.53
C MET A 690 -1.63 5.34 3.99
N ARG A 691 -1.90 4.07 4.37
CA ARG A 691 -1.83 3.58 5.76
C ARG A 691 -0.74 2.55 6.03
N LEU A 692 0.06 2.19 5.01
CA LEU A 692 1.06 1.11 5.15
C LEU A 692 2.30 1.56 5.94
N PRO A 693 3.00 2.65 5.57
CA PRO A 693 4.12 3.17 6.38
C PRO A 693 3.70 3.60 7.80
N GLU A 694 2.49 4.14 7.97
CA GLU A 694 1.91 4.50 9.26
C GLU A 694 1.79 3.29 10.20
N ARG A 695 1.42 2.12 9.69
CA ARG A 695 1.35 0.88 10.49
C ARG A 695 2.72 0.41 10.95
N LEU A 696 3.74 0.54 10.09
CA LEU A 696 5.11 0.23 10.50
C LEU A 696 5.58 1.20 11.59
N LEU A 697 5.30 2.50 11.44
CA LEU A 697 5.62 3.52 12.43
C LEU A 697 4.95 3.22 13.77
N LEU A 698 3.64 2.90 13.76
CA LEU A 698 2.89 2.50 14.96
C LEU A 698 3.46 1.24 15.63
N ARG A 699 3.89 0.24 14.85
CA ARG A 699 4.54 -0.96 15.41
C ARG A 699 5.91 -0.67 16.00
N MET A 700 6.64 0.29 15.43
CA MET A 700 7.91 0.75 15.98
C MET A 700 7.68 1.57 17.26
N ASP A 701 6.69 2.45 17.30
CA ASP A 701 6.33 3.27 18.46
C ASP A 701 5.76 2.44 19.62
N PHE A 702 4.95 1.42 19.31
CA PHE A 702 4.32 0.56 20.31
C PHE A 702 5.36 -0.31 21.04
N ASN A 703 6.39 -0.76 20.33
CA ASN A 703 7.36 -1.71 20.88
C ASN A 703 8.69 -1.06 21.32
N ASN A 704 8.99 0.16 20.88
CA ASN A 704 10.17 0.90 21.30
C ASN A 704 9.76 2.05 22.20
N GLY A 705 10.15 2.00 23.48
CA GLY A 705 10.08 3.15 24.39
C GLY A 705 11.00 4.32 24.01
N LEU A 706 11.38 4.47 22.74
CA LEU A 706 12.25 5.54 22.22
C LEU A 706 11.54 6.90 22.12
N THR A 707 10.21 6.93 22.17
CA THR A 707 9.43 8.18 22.12
C THR A 707 9.50 9.02 23.41
N LEU A 708 10.16 8.55 24.47
CA LEU A 708 10.36 9.33 25.70
C LEU A 708 11.52 10.34 25.63
N VAL A 709 12.43 10.24 24.65
CA VAL A 709 13.60 11.14 24.57
C VAL A 709 13.33 12.38 23.70
N HIS A 710 12.47 12.27 22.67
CA HIS A 710 12.36 13.34 21.66
C HIS A 710 11.31 14.42 21.91
N ARG A 711 10.44 14.29 22.92
CA ARG A 711 9.50 15.37 23.32
C ARG A 711 10.15 16.52 24.10
N ALA A 712 11.43 16.43 24.43
CA ALA A 712 12.12 17.47 25.20
C ALA A 712 12.70 18.63 24.36
N THR A 713 12.74 18.54 23.03
CA THR A 713 13.50 19.50 22.21
C THR A 713 12.83 19.84 20.87
N SER A 714 11.69 20.54 20.91
CA SER A 714 11.27 21.45 19.83
C SER A 714 10.17 22.38 20.32
N PRO A 715 10.42 23.70 20.47
CA PRO A 715 9.38 24.65 20.79
C PRO A 715 8.85 25.28 19.50
N GLN A 716 7.67 24.87 19.02
CA GLN A 716 6.78 25.81 18.34
C GLN A 716 5.34 25.29 18.17
N LEU A 717 4.40 26.15 18.60
CA LEU A 717 2.96 26.15 18.41
C LEU A 717 2.12 25.13 19.20
N THR A 718 2.05 25.30 20.51
CA THR A 718 0.88 24.89 21.31
C THR A 718 0.06 26.10 21.73
N LYS A 719 -1.20 26.11 21.30
CA LYS A 719 -2.29 26.81 21.99
C LYS A 719 -2.22 26.43 23.47
N GLN A 720 -2.28 27.43 24.37
CA GLN A 720 -2.21 27.27 25.82
C GLN A 720 -3.09 26.10 26.31
N LEU A 721 -2.46 24.98 26.64
CA LEU A 721 -3.02 23.92 27.47
C LEU A 721 -2.37 24.09 28.85
N THR A 722 -3.18 24.32 29.87
CA THR A 722 -2.72 24.27 31.26
C THR A 722 -2.31 22.83 31.56
N GLU A 723 -1.01 22.56 31.55
CA GLU A 723 -0.47 21.22 31.76
C GLU A 723 -0.60 20.84 33.24
N TYR A 724 -1.40 19.82 33.56
CA TYR A 724 -1.46 19.21 34.89
C TYR A 724 -0.33 18.19 35.00
N THR A 725 0.44 18.23 36.08
CA THR A 725 1.58 17.32 36.29
C THR A 725 1.51 16.66 37.66
N PRO A 726 1.81 15.36 37.79
CA PRO A 726 1.82 14.70 39.10
C PRO A 726 3.08 15.05 39.90
N ARG A 727 2.89 15.46 41.16
CA ARG A 727 3.93 15.53 42.19
C ARG A 727 3.95 14.21 42.95
N LEU A 728 5.02 13.44 42.76
CA LEU A 728 5.15 12.10 43.35
C LEU A 728 6.00 12.16 44.63
N ILE A 729 5.46 11.58 45.69
CA ILE A 729 6.11 11.52 47.00
C ILE A 729 6.43 10.07 47.31
N GLY A 730 7.68 9.78 47.64
CA GLY A 730 8.14 8.43 48.00
C GLY A 730 8.22 7.45 46.81
N ALA A 731 8.53 6.19 47.13
CA ALA A 731 8.63 5.10 46.17
C ALA A 731 7.27 4.44 45.94
N PRO A 732 6.83 4.19 44.70
CA PRO A 732 5.65 3.37 44.43
C PRO A 732 5.72 2.01 45.14
N HIS A 733 4.57 1.44 45.50
CA HIS A 733 4.44 0.22 46.32
C HIS A 733 4.96 0.36 47.76
N THR A 734 4.86 1.56 48.34
CA THR A 734 5.12 1.80 49.77
C THR A 734 3.93 2.49 50.42
N LEU A 735 3.78 2.36 51.75
CA LEU A 735 2.69 3.03 52.50
C LEU A 735 2.81 4.56 52.48
N GLU A 736 4.02 5.08 52.25
CA GLU A 736 4.34 6.51 52.20
C GLU A 736 4.05 7.14 50.83
N HIS A 737 3.79 6.34 49.80
CA HIS A 737 3.61 6.85 48.44
C HIS A 737 2.35 7.70 48.31
N ARG A 738 2.48 8.91 47.77
CA ARG A 738 1.37 9.81 47.43
C ARG A 738 1.60 10.45 46.08
N ALA A 739 0.56 10.57 45.27
CA ALA A 739 0.56 11.32 44.02
C ALA A 739 -0.39 12.53 44.15
N TYR A 740 0.19 13.71 44.30
CA TYR A 740 -0.52 14.99 44.24
C TYR A 740 -0.58 15.48 42.79
N ILE A 741 -1.54 16.34 42.44
CA ILE A 741 -1.59 16.98 41.11
C ILE A 741 -1.18 18.44 41.25
N GLU A 742 -0.35 18.91 40.33
CA GLU A 742 0.02 20.31 40.21
C GLU A 742 -0.57 20.94 38.96
N GLN A 743 -1.02 22.18 39.08
CA GLN A 743 -1.33 23.06 37.97
C GLN A 743 -0.47 24.31 38.08
N ASN A 744 0.38 24.58 37.08
CA ASN A 744 1.31 25.72 37.07
C ASN A 744 2.17 25.82 38.35
N GLY A 745 2.66 24.67 38.86
CA GLY A 745 3.51 24.58 40.06
C GLY A 745 2.78 24.72 41.40
N SER A 746 1.44 24.80 41.40
CA SER A 746 0.61 24.82 42.62
C SER A 746 -0.15 23.50 42.77
N VAL A 747 -0.16 22.93 43.98
CA VAL A 747 -0.90 21.69 44.26
C VAL A 747 -2.39 21.98 44.22
N VAL A 748 -3.11 21.21 43.42
CA VAL A 748 -4.56 21.24 43.25
C VAL A 748 -5.14 19.91 43.72
N SER A 749 -6.32 19.95 44.34
CA SER A 749 -7.05 18.73 44.68
C SER A 749 -7.57 18.05 43.39
N PRO A 750 -7.26 16.76 43.14
CA PRO A 750 -7.86 16.03 42.03
C PRO A 750 -9.36 15.83 42.21
N PHE A 751 -9.85 15.87 43.45
CA PHE A 751 -11.27 15.76 43.75
C PHE A 751 -11.99 17.10 43.54
N HIS A 752 -11.40 18.20 44.03
CA HIS A 752 -12.10 19.48 44.14
C HIS A 752 -11.64 20.60 43.18
N ASP A 753 -10.42 20.59 42.63
CA ASP A 753 -9.89 21.78 41.94
C ASP A 753 -9.85 21.67 40.39
N ILE A 754 -10.01 20.47 39.82
CA ILE A 754 -9.84 20.22 38.36
C ILE A 754 -11.20 20.24 37.63
N PRO A 755 -11.46 21.13 36.66
CA PRO A 755 -12.79 21.27 36.05
C PRO A 755 -13.33 19.98 35.44
N LEU A 756 -14.61 19.63 35.66
CA LEU A 756 -15.23 18.46 35.02
C LEU A 756 -15.23 18.59 33.50
N PHE A 757 -15.64 19.74 32.96
CA PHE A 757 -15.68 19.94 31.52
C PHE A 757 -14.35 20.51 31.04
N ALA A 758 -13.74 19.84 30.07
CA ALA A 758 -12.68 20.42 29.25
C ALA A 758 -13.28 21.34 28.18
N ASP A 759 -14.41 20.93 27.60
CA ASP A 759 -15.18 21.70 26.62
C ASP A 759 -16.67 21.34 26.74
N GLN A 760 -17.45 22.27 27.29
CA GLN A 760 -18.88 22.09 27.53
C GLN A 760 -19.69 22.06 26.22
N ASN A 761 -19.25 22.76 25.17
CA ASN A 761 -19.99 22.82 23.90
C ASN A 761 -19.91 21.51 23.13
N ASN A 762 -18.78 20.81 23.24
CA ASN A 762 -18.52 19.55 22.58
C ASN A 762 -18.77 18.31 23.47
N GLY A 763 -19.18 18.52 24.72
CA GLY A 763 -19.43 17.44 25.68
C GLY A 763 -18.16 16.65 26.03
N ILE A 764 -17.03 17.33 26.19
CA ILE A 764 -15.73 16.74 26.54
C ILE A 764 -15.47 16.96 28.04
N PHE A 765 -15.19 15.87 28.74
CA PHE A 765 -14.97 15.80 30.17
C PHE A 765 -13.47 15.63 30.48
N ASN A 766 -13.00 16.10 31.63
CA ASN A 766 -11.71 15.72 32.18
C ASN A 766 -11.91 14.49 33.07
N MET A 767 -10.98 13.54 33.04
CA MET A 767 -10.91 12.37 33.91
C MET A 767 -9.53 12.32 34.55
N ILE A 768 -9.44 11.96 35.83
CA ILE A 768 -8.16 11.64 36.49
C ILE A 768 -7.95 10.14 36.40
N VAL A 769 -6.82 9.71 35.86
CA VAL A 769 -6.40 8.32 35.87
C VAL A 769 -5.83 7.98 37.23
N GLU A 770 -6.47 7.06 37.96
CA GLU A 770 -5.99 6.56 39.24
C GLU A 770 -5.17 5.28 39.05
N VAL A 771 -5.71 4.33 38.28
CA VAL A 771 -5.08 3.03 38.00
C VAL A 771 -4.83 2.89 36.50
N PRO A 772 -3.56 2.90 36.06
CA PRO A 772 -3.20 2.63 34.68
C PRO A 772 -3.63 1.24 34.22
N ARG A 773 -4.02 1.15 32.96
CA ARG A 773 -4.38 -0.11 32.30
C ARG A 773 -3.30 -1.18 32.48
N TRP A 774 -3.71 -2.41 32.73
CA TRP A 774 -2.88 -3.61 32.98
C TRP A 774 -2.12 -3.65 34.30
N THR A 775 -2.31 -2.68 35.19
CA THR A 775 -1.70 -2.69 36.52
C THR A 775 -2.63 -3.31 37.58
N ASN A 776 -2.05 -3.79 38.68
CA ASN A 776 -2.78 -4.47 39.77
C ASN A 776 -2.91 -3.62 41.04
N ALA A 777 -2.13 -2.55 41.18
CA ALA A 777 -2.16 -1.71 42.38
C ALA A 777 -3.49 -0.94 42.44
N LYS A 778 -4.26 -1.12 43.52
CA LYS A 778 -5.51 -0.36 43.72
C LYS A 778 -5.15 1.03 44.25
N MET A 779 -5.01 1.99 43.34
CA MET A 779 -4.76 3.40 43.62
C MET A 779 -6.08 4.15 43.61
N GLU A 780 -6.32 5.00 44.60
CA GLU A 780 -7.58 5.75 44.76
C GLU A 780 -7.29 7.15 45.34
N ILE A 781 -8.13 8.13 44.98
CA ILE A 781 -8.16 9.47 45.54
C ILE A 781 -8.50 9.38 47.03
N SER A 782 -7.61 9.93 47.87
CA SER A 782 -7.83 9.93 49.32
C SER A 782 -8.90 10.95 49.71
N LYS A 783 -9.99 10.50 50.32
CA LYS A 783 -11.04 11.39 50.86
C LYS A 783 -10.63 12.12 52.13
N GLU A 784 -9.67 11.57 52.88
CA GLU A 784 -9.33 12.01 54.25
C GLU A 784 -8.12 12.96 54.31
N GLU A 785 -7.23 12.90 53.31
CA GLU A 785 -5.99 13.66 53.32
C GLU A 785 -6.18 15.05 52.66
N PRO A 786 -5.52 16.11 53.18
CA PRO A 786 -5.58 17.44 52.58
C PRO A 786 -5.20 17.42 51.10
N PHE A 787 -5.94 18.13 50.25
CA PHE A 787 -5.75 18.14 48.79
C PHE A 787 -5.89 16.78 48.08
N ASN A 788 -6.50 15.80 48.75
CA ASN A 788 -6.96 14.53 48.18
C ASN A 788 -5.93 13.80 47.27
N PRO A 789 -4.69 13.54 47.72
CA PRO A 789 -3.70 12.82 46.91
C PRO A 789 -4.18 11.41 46.55
N ILE A 790 -3.73 10.90 45.40
CA ILE A 790 -3.95 9.51 45.01
C ILE A 790 -2.97 8.64 45.81
N LYS A 791 -3.49 7.62 46.50
CA LYS A 791 -2.71 6.67 47.30
C LYS A 791 -3.18 5.24 47.09
N GLN A 792 -2.31 4.27 47.40
CA GLN A 792 -2.70 2.86 47.29
C GLN A 792 -3.59 2.47 48.49
N ASP A 793 -4.71 1.80 48.21
CA ASP A 793 -5.61 1.25 49.23
C ASP A 793 -4.88 0.23 50.12
N THR A 794 -5.26 0.17 51.39
CA THR A 794 -4.65 -0.73 52.38
C THR A 794 -5.70 -1.66 52.99
N LYS A 795 -5.44 -2.96 52.94
CA LYS A 795 -6.30 -4.00 53.52
C LYS A 795 -5.52 -4.73 54.61
N LYS A 796 -6.00 -4.68 55.86
CA LYS A 796 -5.32 -5.26 57.04
C LYS A 796 -3.86 -4.79 57.21
N GLY A 797 -3.60 -3.50 56.95
CA GLY A 797 -2.26 -2.89 57.07
C GLY A 797 -1.27 -3.26 55.97
N ARG A 798 -1.70 -3.94 54.89
CA ARG A 798 -0.90 -4.24 53.71
C ARG A 798 -1.46 -3.53 52.47
N LEU A 799 -0.57 -3.14 51.56
CA LEU A 799 -0.93 -2.55 50.28
C LEU A 799 -1.79 -3.52 49.45
N ARG A 800 -2.89 -3.02 48.89
CA ARG A 800 -3.86 -3.82 48.16
C ARG A 800 -3.48 -3.95 46.69
N PHE A 801 -3.44 -5.19 46.21
CA PHE A 801 -3.29 -5.53 44.80
C PHE A 801 -4.49 -6.39 44.37
N VAL A 802 -5.14 -6.00 43.28
CA VAL A 802 -6.20 -6.80 42.65
C VAL A 802 -5.56 -8.01 41.99
N ARG A 803 -6.07 -9.22 42.26
CA ARG A 803 -5.50 -10.45 41.72
C ARG A 803 -5.90 -10.66 40.26
N ASN A 804 -5.01 -11.25 39.47
CA ASN A 804 -5.29 -11.64 38.09
C ASN A 804 -6.34 -12.76 38.04
N CYS A 805 -7.46 -12.50 37.36
CA CYS A 805 -8.55 -13.45 37.14
C CYS A 805 -8.56 -13.84 35.66
N PHE A 806 -8.16 -15.07 35.33
CA PHE A 806 -8.11 -15.50 33.92
C PHE A 806 -9.47 -15.32 33.23
N PRO A 807 -9.54 -14.72 32.03
CA PRO A 807 -8.43 -14.36 31.14
C PRO A 807 -7.82 -12.96 31.34
N HIS A 808 -8.29 -12.19 32.33
CA HIS A 808 -7.92 -10.80 32.54
C HIS A 808 -6.64 -10.62 33.40
N HIS A 809 -5.87 -9.59 33.06
CA HIS A 809 -4.66 -9.17 33.78
C HIS A 809 -4.82 -7.73 34.29
N GLY A 810 -4.77 -7.54 35.61
CA GLY A 810 -4.98 -6.24 36.24
C GLY A 810 -6.33 -5.60 35.85
N TYR A 811 -6.38 -4.27 35.89
CA TYR A 811 -7.50 -3.49 35.34
C TYR A 811 -7.42 -3.45 33.81
N ILE A 812 -8.55 -3.70 33.13
CA ILE A 812 -8.54 -3.84 31.67
C ILE A 812 -8.75 -2.55 30.88
N TRP A 813 -8.89 -1.44 31.60
CA TRP A 813 -9.06 -0.07 31.12
C TRP A 813 -8.10 0.85 31.89
N ASN A 814 -7.93 2.10 31.46
CA ASN A 814 -7.47 3.12 32.41
C ASN A 814 -8.64 3.42 33.34
N TYR A 815 -8.44 3.18 34.63
CA TYR A 815 -9.48 3.35 35.63
C TYR A 815 -9.20 4.59 36.44
N GLY A 816 -10.25 5.32 36.79
CA GLY A 816 -10.13 6.52 37.59
C GLY A 816 -11.48 7.16 37.84
N ALA A 817 -11.48 8.47 38.06
CA ALA A 817 -12.67 9.21 38.46
C ALA A 817 -12.85 10.50 37.66
N PHE A 818 -14.06 11.06 37.68
CA PHE A 818 -14.32 12.43 37.23
C PHE A 818 -13.99 13.48 38.32
N PRO A 819 -13.38 14.64 37.98
CA PRO A 819 -13.06 15.72 38.91
C PRO A 819 -14.15 16.82 38.99
N GLN A 820 -13.88 17.90 39.74
CA GLN A 820 -14.75 19.05 39.97
C GLN A 820 -14.61 20.31 39.06
N ALA A 821 -15.72 20.85 38.54
CA ALA A 821 -15.93 22.18 37.95
C ALA A 821 -15.92 23.31 39.00
N SER A 822 -15.06 24.31 38.79
CA SER A 822 -15.11 25.61 39.45
C SER A 822 -15.91 26.62 38.60
N ASP A 823 -16.79 27.38 39.27
CA ASP A 823 -17.50 28.52 38.68
C ASP A 823 -16.56 29.72 38.54
N ALA A 824 -16.35 30.20 37.30
CA ALA A 824 -15.91 31.57 37.05
C ALA A 824 -16.30 32.09 35.65
N ILE A 825 -17.40 32.85 35.61
CA ILE A 825 -17.66 34.12 34.90
C ILE A 825 -18.94 34.15 34.03
N SER A 826 -19.84 35.00 34.50
CA SER A 826 -21.16 35.40 34.02
C SER A 826 -21.18 36.02 32.61
N PHE A 827 -22.16 35.65 31.77
CA PHE A 827 -22.87 36.59 30.90
C PHE A 827 -24.30 36.10 30.61
N GLN A 828 -25.25 36.96 30.94
CA GLN A 828 -26.70 36.73 30.81
C GLN A 828 -27.20 37.09 29.41
N ARG A 829 -27.75 36.13 28.64
CA ARG A 829 -28.92 36.36 27.76
C ARG A 829 -29.57 35.08 27.17
N LEU A 830 -30.83 34.88 27.57
CA LEU A 830 -31.98 34.18 26.94
C LEU A 830 -31.86 32.74 26.38
N LEU A 831 -32.64 31.83 27.03
CA LEU A 831 -33.32 30.62 26.51
C LEU A 831 -32.39 29.58 25.83
N THR A 832 -32.08 28.40 26.36
CA THR A 832 -32.91 27.35 26.99
C THR A 832 -31.94 26.34 27.64
N THR A 833 -32.17 25.93 28.89
CA THR A 833 -31.45 24.85 29.62
C THR A 833 -29.91 24.86 29.54
N SER A 834 -29.28 25.74 30.32
CA SER A 834 -27.84 25.71 30.60
C SER A 834 -27.63 25.01 31.94
N PHE A 835 -26.89 23.92 31.95
CA PHE A 835 -26.51 23.23 33.18
C PHE A 835 -25.00 22.92 33.12
N SER A 836 -24.28 23.29 34.18
CA SER A 836 -22.90 22.89 34.47
C SER A 836 -22.93 21.71 35.45
N PHE A 837 -21.99 20.76 35.34
CA PHE A 837 -22.05 19.42 35.99
C PHE A 837 -20.71 18.98 36.66
N GLN A 838 -20.74 17.93 37.51
CA GLN A 838 -19.96 17.39 38.71
C GLN A 838 -20.46 15.98 39.00
N THR A 839 -19.88 15.17 39.90
CA THR A 839 -20.47 13.86 40.26
C THR A 839 -19.99 13.33 41.62
N TRP A 840 -20.88 13.27 42.63
CA TRP A 840 -20.71 12.49 43.87
C TRP A 840 -21.95 11.62 44.10
N GLU A 841 -21.75 10.36 44.46
CA GLU A 841 -22.84 9.43 44.74
C GLU A 841 -23.35 9.60 46.18
N ASP A 842 -24.53 10.20 46.31
CA ASP A 842 -25.11 10.53 47.62
C ASP A 842 -25.54 9.25 48.39
N PRO A 843 -24.93 8.94 49.55
CA PRO A 843 -25.32 7.79 50.37
C PRO A 843 -26.68 7.98 51.06
N SER A 844 -27.25 9.19 51.05
CA SER A 844 -28.56 9.50 51.63
C SER A 844 -29.72 9.24 50.68
N GLN A 845 -29.48 9.20 49.36
CA GLN A 845 -30.49 9.06 48.32
C GLN A 845 -30.44 7.66 47.69
N ALA A 846 -31.55 6.92 47.74
CA ALA A 846 -31.69 5.67 46.99
C ALA A 846 -32.12 5.98 45.55
N ASN A 847 -31.41 5.43 44.56
CA ASN A 847 -31.80 5.59 43.17
C ASN A 847 -33.06 4.76 42.87
N ALA A 848 -34.04 5.35 42.18
CA ALA A 848 -35.35 4.75 41.96
C ALA A 848 -35.30 3.46 41.12
N GLU A 849 -34.29 3.32 40.27
CA GLU A 849 -34.13 2.19 39.35
C GLU A 849 -33.24 1.09 39.92
N THR A 850 -32.16 1.44 40.61
CA THR A 850 -31.25 0.45 41.24
C THR A 850 -31.74 0.00 42.62
N LYS A 851 -32.61 0.78 43.28
CA LYS A 851 -33.12 0.57 44.65
C LYS A 851 -32.03 0.49 45.73
N ALA A 852 -30.83 0.98 45.42
CA ALA A 852 -29.67 1.01 46.30
C ALA A 852 -29.19 2.46 46.49
N LYS A 853 -28.47 2.70 47.59
CA LYS A 853 -27.90 4.02 47.94
C LYS A 853 -26.55 4.24 47.24
N GLY A 854 -26.09 5.47 47.07
CA GLY A 854 -24.74 5.74 46.52
C GLY A 854 -23.61 5.30 47.46
N ASP A 855 -22.43 5.06 46.91
CA ASP A 855 -21.24 4.53 47.62
C ASP A 855 -20.35 5.60 48.29
N ASN A 856 -20.73 6.88 48.21
CA ASN A 856 -19.99 8.01 48.80
C ASN A 856 -18.56 8.16 48.25
N ASP A 857 -18.32 7.73 47.00
CA ASP A 857 -17.08 7.94 46.24
C ASP A 857 -17.28 8.90 45.04
N PRO A 858 -16.19 9.43 44.46
CA PRO A 858 -16.24 10.10 43.17
C PRO A 858 -16.70 9.12 42.08
N LEU A 859 -17.47 9.59 41.10
CA LEU A 859 -18.00 8.71 40.06
C LEU A 859 -16.89 8.03 39.26
N ASP A 860 -16.95 6.71 39.20
CA ASP A 860 -15.94 5.86 38.60
C ASP A 860 -16.01 5.84 37.06
N VAL A 861 -14.84 5.85 36.44
CA VAL A 861 -14.66 6.01 35.00
C VAL A 861 -13.71 4.96 34.44
N CYS A 862 -14.17 4.25 33.41
CA CYS A 862 -13.42 3.27 32.62
C CYS A 862 -13.12 3.85 31.24
N GLU A 863 -11.87 4.28 31.00
CA GLU A 863 -11.42 4.79 29.72
C GLU A 863 -10.88 3.65 28.85
N ILE A 864 -11.55 3.42 27.71
CA ILE A 864 -11.39 2.22 26.87
C ILE A 864 -10.40 2.37 25.71
N GLY A 865 -9.75 3.52 25.56
CA GLY A 865 -8.81 3.81 24.49
C GLY A 865 -7.55 2.95 24.54
N GLU A 866 -6.78 3.04 23.45
CA GLU A 866 -5.58 2.23 23.26
C GLU A 866 -4.42 2.64 24.17
N GLN A 867 -4.28 3.94 24.45
CA GLN A 867 -3.15 4.48 25.21
C GLN A 867 -3.22 4.13 26.70
N VAL A 868 -2.16 3.52 27.25
CA VAL A 868 -2.00 3.31 28.69
C VAL A 868 -1.67 4.64 29.38
N GLY A 869 -2.48 5.06 30.34
CA GLY A 869 -2.27 6.28 31.11
C GLY A 869 -1.25 6.12 32.25
N TYR A 870 -1.05 7.19 33.03
CA TYR A 870 -0.23 7.15 34.25
C TYR A 870 -1.01 7.71 35.46
N VAL A 871 -0.61 7.33 36.68
CA VAL A 871 -1.29 7.75 37.92
C VAL A 871 -1.27 9.28 38.04
N GLY A 872 -2.44 9.90 38.21
CA GLY A 872 -2.60 11.34 38.30
C GLY A 872 -2.66 12.06 36.94
N GLN A 873 -2.72 11.33 35.82
CA GLN A 873 -2.91 11.93 34.50
C GLN A 873 -4.34 12.49 34.37
N VAL A 874 -4.46 13.73 33.89
CA VAL A 874 -5.75 14.31 33.49
C VAL A 874 -5.96 14.08 32.00
N LYS A 875 -6.95 13.26 31.63
CA LYS A 875 -7.31 12.95 30.24
C LYS A 875 -8.59 13.66 29.83
N GLN A 876 -8.66 14.12 28.59
CA GLN A 876 -9.88 14.66 27.99
C GLN A 876 -10.65 13.53 27.33
N VAL A 877 -11.86 13.26 27.78
CA VAL A 877 -12.63 12.07 27.42
C VAL A 877 -14.04 12.40 26.97
N LYS A 878 -14.60 11.52 26.14
CA LYS A 878 -15.98 11.56 25.68
C LYS A 878 -16.76 10.39 26.27
N VAL A 879 -17.93 10.67 26.84
CA VAL A 879 -18.84 9.66 27.41
C VAL A 879 -19.52 8.84 26.32
N LEU A 880 -19.54 7.52 26.51
CA LEU A 880 -20.17 6.55 25.61
C LEU A 880 -21.34 5.81 26.26
N GLY A 881 -21.25 5.51 27.56
CA GLY A 881 -22.29 4.79 28.29
C GLY A 881 -21.97 4.62 29.77
N ILE A 882 -22.77 3.83 30.49
CA ILE A 882 -22.59 3.60 31.93
C ILE A 882 -23.10 2.21 32.34
N MET A 883 -22.49 1.61 33.37
CA MET A 883 -22.91 0.35 33.98
C MET A 883 -23.18 0.52 35.47
N ALA A 884 -24.21 -0.14 36.00
CA ALA A 884 -24.54 -0.12 37.42
C ALA A 884 -24.14 -1.42 38.10
N LEU A 885 -23.10 -1.37 38.93
CA LEU A 885 -22.72 -2.46 39.82
C LEU A 885 -23.50 -2.31 41.13
N LEU A 886 -23.96 -3.41 41.71
CA LEU A 886 -24.56 -3.45 43.04
C LEU A 886 -23.55 -4.12 43.98
N ASP A 887 -22.85 -3.33 44.79
CA ASP A 887 -21.85 -3.80 45.75
C ASP A 887 -22.39 -3.67 47.18
N GLU A 888 -22.61 -4.80 47.86
CA GLU A 888 -23.02 -4.83 49.28
C GLU A 888 -24.28 -3.98 49.63
N GLY A 889 -25.15 -3.70 48.65
CA GLY A 889 -26.36 -2.89 48.81
C GLY A 889 -26.21 -1.41 48.43
N GLU A 890 -25.03 -1.03 47.95
CA GLU A 890 -24.71 0.28 47.38
C GLU A 890 -24.69 0.19 45.84
N THR A 891 -25.14 1.24 45.17
CA THR A 891 -24.96 1.42 43.73
C THR A 891 -23.57 1.97 43.52
N ASP A 892 -22.85 1.40 42.57
CA ASP A 892 -21.51 1.83 42.17
C ASP A 892 -21.53 1.97 40.64
N TRP A 893 -21.60 3.22 40.16
CA TRP A 893 -21.72 3.51 38.74
C TRP A 893 -20.37 3.57 38.03
N LYS A 894 -20.24 2.78 36.96
CA LYS A 894 -19.03 2.73 36.12
C LYS A 894 -19.30 3.38 34.77
N VAL A 895 -18.84 4.61 34.57
CA VAL A 895 -18.97 5.34 33.29
C VAL A 895 -17.95 4.82 32.28
N ILE A 896 -18.39 4.58 31.06
CA ILE A 896 -17.55 4.13 29.94
C ILE A 896 -17.25 5.33 29.06
N VAL A 897 -15.98 5.63 28.88
CA VAL A 897 -15.50 6.81 28.14
C VAL A 897 -14.37 6.45 27.19
N VAL A 898 -14.11 7.30 26.20
CA VAL A 898 -12.94 7.19 25.30
C VAL A 898 -12.18 8.51 25.28
N ASP A 899 -10.85 8.46 25.30
CA ASP A 899 -10.01 9.64 25.08
C ASP A 899 -10.33 10.31 23.74
N VAL A 900 -10.45 11.64 23.72
CA VAL A 900 -10.68 12.41 22.49
C VAL A 900 -9.52 12.31 21.49
N GLN A 901 -8.32 11.97 21.98
CA GLN A 901 -7.13 11.74 21.17
C GLN A 901 -7.04 10.30 20.65
N ASP A 902 -7.96 9.41 21.05
CA ASP A 902 -7.96 8.03 20.59
C ASP A 902 -8.32 7.93 19.09
N PRO A 903 -7.64 7.10 18.30
CA PRO A 903 -7.92 6.94 16.87
C PRO A 903 -9.37 6.51 16.56
N LEU A 904 -10.03 5.79 17.46
CA LEU A 904 -11.42 5.36 17.34
C LEU A 904 -12.42 6.36 17.93
N ALA A 905 -11.97 7.42 18.60
CA ALA A 905 -12.84 8.41 19.23
C ALA A 905 -13.88 8.99 18.24
N SER A 906 -13.50 9.25 16.98
CA SER A 906 -14.42 9.78 15.97
C SER A 906 -15.56 8.82 15.60
N LYS A 907 -15.36 7.51 15.78
CA LYS A 907 -16.31 6.45 15.43
C LYS A 907 -17.14 5.96 16.62
N LEU A 908 -16.66 6.17 17.84
CA LEU A 908 -17.33 5.77 19.08
C LEU A 908 -18.13 6.95 19.61
N ASN A 909 -19.45 6.99 19.42
CA ASN A 909 -20.29 8.09 19.91
C ASN A 909 -21.36 7.65 20.92
N ASP A 910 -21.73 6.37 20.91
CA ASP A 910 -22.64 5.75 21.87
C ASP A 910 -22.17 4.33 22.23
N ILE A 911 -22.81 3.71 23.22
CA ILE A 911 -22.41 2.40 23.74
C ILE A 911 -22.51 1.29 22.68
N GLU A 912 -23.45 1.40 21.73
CA GLU A 912 -23.61 0.45 20.64
C GLU A 912 -22.45 0.49 19.64
N ASP A 913 -21.80 1.64 19.48
CA ASP A 913 -20.62 1.76 18.63
C ASP A 913 -19.41 1.02 19.23
N VAL A 914 -19.35 0.90 20.55
CA VAL A 914 -18.32 0.10 21.24
C VAL A 914 -18.46 -1.36 20.85
N GLU A 915 -19.66 -1.94 20.88
CA GLU A 915 -19.84 -3.35 20.47
C GLU A 915 -19.60 -3.54 18.96
N ARG A 916 -19.87 -2.52 18.13
CA ARG A 916 -19.62 -2.58 16.68
C ARG A 916 -18.13 -2.52 16.31
N HIS A 917 -17.36 -1.67 17.00
CA HIS A 917 -15.95 -1.41 16.66
C HIS A 917 -14.95 -2.13 17.57
N LEU A 918 -15.35 -2.48 18.79
CA LEU A 918 -14.59 -3.20 19.81
C LEU A 918 -15.43 -4.38 20.37
N PRO A 919 -15.82 -5.35 19.52
CA PRO A 919 -16.74 -6.42 19.91
C PRO A 919 -16.22 -7.24 21.09
N GLY A 920 -17.08 -7.49 22.07
CA GLY A 920 -16.76 -8.24 23.28
C GLY A 920 -16.08 -7.45 24.40
N LEU A 921 -15.73 -6.17 24.21
CA LEU A 921 -15.12 -5.36 25.27
C LEU A 921 -16.08 -5.07 26.43
N ILE A 922 -17.35 -4.75 26.13
CA ILE A 922 -18.38 -4.53 27.16
C ILE A 922 -18.64 -5.81 27.94
N ARG A 923 -18.68 -6.94 27.24
CA ARG A 923 -18.81 -8.26 27.87
C ARG A 923 -17.62 -8.59 28.78
N ALA A 924 -16.40 -8.33 28.34
CA ALA A 924 -15.19 -8.49 29.16
C ALA A 924 -15.21 -7.55 30.38
N THR A 925 -15.76 -6.34 30.22
CA THR A 925 -15.88 -5.35 31.28
C THR A 925 -16.85 -5.82 32.37
N ASN A 926 -18.03 -6.29 31.95
CA ASN A 926 -19.01 -6.92 32.82
C ASN A 926 -18.42 -8.12 33.57
N GLU A 927 -17.77 -9.03 32.83
CA GLU A 927 -17.17 -10.23 33.39
C GLU A 927 -16.09 -9.91 34.43
N TRP A 928 -15.24 -8.91 34.16
CA TRP A 928 -14.21 -8.46 35.10
C TRP A 928 -14.83 -7.96 36.42
N PHE A 929 -15.78 -7.03 36.35
CA PHE A 929 -16.44 -6.48 37.55
C PHE A 929 -17.27 -7.54 38.30
N ARG A 930 -17.77 -8.57 37.62
CA ARG A 930 -18.45 -9.69 38.26
C ARG A 930 -17.50 -10.53 39.13
N ILE A 931 -16.29 -10.80 38.65
CA ILE A 931 -15.40 -11.83 39.23
C ILE A 931 -14.20 -11.29 40.02
N TYR A 932 -13.81 -10.02 39.89
CA TYR A 932 -12.53 -9.51 40.44
C TYR A 932 -12.40 -9.61 41.97
N LYS A 933 -13.52 -9.69 42.71
CA LYS A 933 -13.55 -9.85 44.17
C LYS A 933 -13.55 -11.33 44.63
N ILE A 934 -13.79 -12.28 43.74
CA ILE A 934 -13.82 -13.73 44.06
C ILE A 934 -12.49 -14.21 44.65
N PRO A 935 -11.31 -13.84 44.12
CA PRO A 935 -10.03 -14.27 44.70
C PRO A 935 -9.83 -13.80 46.14
N ASP A 936 -10.50 -12.71 46.53
CA ASP A 936 -10.48 -12.17 47.90
C ASP A 936 -11.45 -12.87 48.85
N GLY A 937 -12.16 -13.91 48.38
CA GLY A 937 -13.12 -14.71 49.15
C GLY A 937 -14.53 -14.10 49.22
N LYS A 938 -14.83 -13.07 48.41
CA LYS A 938 -16.17 -12.49 48.29
C LYS A 938 -17.00 -13.23 47.21
N PRO A 939 -18.34 -13.22 47.29
CA PRO A 939 -19.19 -13.75 46.22
C PRO A 939 -19.09 -12.94 44.92
N GLU A 940 -19.67 -13.46 43.84
CA GLU A 940 -19.84 -12.73 42.57
C GLU A 940 -20.67 -11.46 42.79
N ASN A 941 -20.25 -10.35 42.17
CA ASN A 941 -21.02 -9.11 42.23
C ASN A 941 -22.25 -9.20 41.33
N THR A 942 -23.32 -8.53 41.75
CA THR A 942 -24.56 -8.38 40.99
C THR A 942 -24.60 -7.06 40.25
N PHE A 943 -25.31 -7.00 39.12
CA PHE A 943 -25.53 -5.77 38.36
C PHE A 943 -27.00 -5.40 38.36
N ALA A 944 -27.30 -4.10 38.31
CA ALA A 944 -28.61 -3.63 37.90
C ALA A 944 -28.78 -3.80 36.38
N PHE A 945 -30.01 -3.66 35.87
CA PHE A 945 -30.33 -3.79 34.43
C PHE A 945 -29.82 -5.09 33.77
N SER A 946 -29.73 -6.19 34.53
CA SER A 946 -29.21 -7.46 34.04
C SER A 946 -27.77 -7.42 33.50
N GLY A 947 -26.99 -6.38 33.86
CA GLY A 947 -25.60 -6.21 33.42
C GLY A 947 -25.43 -5.50 32.07
N GLU A 948 -26.51 -4.99 31.48
CA GLU A 948 -26.44 -4.19 30.25
C GLU A 948 -25.90 -2.78 30.53
N ALA A 949 -24.98 -2.31 29.69
CA ALA A 949 -24.52 -0.94 29.71
C ALA A 949 -25.60 -0.02 29.09
N LYS A 950 -25.91 1.09 29.75
CA LYS A 950 -26.84 2.12 29.26
C LYS A 950 -26.11 3.10 28.34
N ASN A 951 -26.89 3.70 27.43
CA ASN A 951 -26.39 4.60 26.41
C ASN A 951 -25.85 5.93 26.98
N LYS A 952 -25.19 6.69 26.12
CA LYS A 952 -24.57 7.98 26.46
C LYS A 952 -25.54 8.95 27.12
N LYS A 953 -26.79 9.02 26.63
CA LYS A 953 -27.79 9.97 27.16
C LYS A 953 -28.07 9.70 28.63
N TYR A 954 -28.37 8.44 28.97
CA TYR A 954 -28.62 8.03 30.34
C TYR A 954 -27.37 8.22 31.22
N ALA A 955 -26.19 7.84 30.71
CA ALA A 955 -24.92 8.10 31.41
C ALA A 955 -24.72 9.57 31.75
N THR A 956 -25.05 10.45 30.81
CA THR A 956 -24.95 11.91 30.98
C THR A 956 -25.96 12.41 32.02
N GLU A 957 -27.17 11.88 32.08
CA GLU A 957 -28.17 12.19 33.12
C GLU A 957 -27.69 11.78 34.52
N ILE A 958 -27.11 10.57 34.70
CA ILE A 958 -26.55 10.13 35.99
C ILE A 958 -25.35 10.99 36.41
N ILE A 959 -24.47 11.34 35.45
CA ILE A 959 -23.38 12.29 35.68
C ILE A 959 -23.97 13.63 36.18
N HIS A 960 -25.08 14.09 35.62
CA HIS A 960 -25.71 15.33 36.06
C HIS A 960 -26.30 15.24 37.48
N GLU A 961 -26.97 14.14 37.82
CA GLU A 961 -27.57 13.93 39.15
C GLU A 961 -26.51 13.91 40.25
N CYS A 962 -25.42 13.19 40.02
CA CYS A 962 -24.34 13.12 40.98
C CYS A 962 -23.68 14.52 41.15
N HIS A 963 -23.71 15.41 40.14
CA HIS A 963 -23.20 16.78 40.28
C HIS A 963 -23.89 17.54 41.36
N GLU A 964 -25.21 17.51 41.27
CA GLU A 964 -26.09 18.33 42.05
C GLU A 964 -25.93 17.92 43.52
N ALA A 965 -25.73 16.62 43.77
CA ALA A 965 -25.39 16.09 45.08
C ALA A 965 -24.03 16.62 45.60
N TRP A 966 -22.97 16.53 44.78
CA TRP A 966 -21.65 17.08 45.14
C TRP A 966 -21.69 18.61 45.41
N ARG A 967 -22.42 19.37 44.59
CA ARG A 967 -22.50 20.84 44.72
C ARG A 967 -23.13 21.21 46.06
N ARG A 968 -24.20 20.51 46.45
CA ARG A 968 -24.84 20.67 47.76
C ARG A 968 -23.88 20.37 48.91
N LEU A 969 -23.03 19.35 48.77
CA LEU A 969 -22.01 18.97 49.75
C LEU A 969 -20.96 20.06 49.94
N ILE A 970 -20.35 20.60 48.87
CA ILE A 970 -19.26 21.58 48.99
C ILE A 970 -19.75 22.99 49.38
N THR A 971 -20.98 23.36 48.99
CA THR A 971 -21.56 24.68 49.29
C THR A 971 -22.18 24.76 50.68
N GLY A 972 -22.34 23.61 51.35
CA GLY A 972 -22.95 23.53 52.67
C GLY A 972 -24.48 23.69 52.66
N GLU A 973 -25.13 23.57 51.50
CA GLU A 973 -26.60 23.63 51.35
C GLU A 973 -27.30 22.35 51.82
N SER A 974 -26.57 21.27 52.05
CA SER A 974 -27.08 20.03 52.67
C SER A 974 -27.46 20.29 54.14
N THR A 975 -28.76 20.19 54.45
CA THR A 975 -29.34 20.46 55.77
C THR A 975 -28.67 19.64 56.86
N SER A 976 -28.11 20.32 57.87
CA SER A 976 -27.58 19.70 59.10
C SER A 976 -28.61 18.91 59.92
N GLN A 977 -29.88 18.86 59.47
CA GLN A 977 -30.93 18.01 60.01
C GLN A 977 -30.93 16.58 59.42
N ASP A 978 -30.49 16.38 58.17
CA ASP A 978 -30.45 15.04 57.55
C ASP A 978 -29.27 14.20 58.05
N ILE A 979 -28.14 14.85 58.37
CA ILE A 979 -26.96 14.23 58.99
C ILE A 979 -27.24 13.83 60.46
N ALA A 980 -28.08 14.60 61.17
CA ALA A 980 -28.44 14.34 62.56
C ALA A 980 -29.47 13.20 62.72
N MET A 981 -30.40 13.02 61.78
CA MET A 981 -31.37 11.91 61.82
C MET A 981 -30.69 10.54 61.58
N TYR A 982 -29.63 10.51 60.78
CA TYR A 982 -28.80 9.32 60.52
C TYR A 982 -27.90 8.89 61.68
N SER A 983 -27.61 9.80 62.62
CA SER A 983 -26.69 9.56 63.74
C SER A 983 -27.23 8.61 64.82
N SER A 984 -28.49 8.17 64.75
CA SER A 984 -29.13 7.35 65.79
C SER A 984 -29.27 5.86 65.49
N TYR A 985 -28.96 5.39 64.27
CA TYR A 985 -29.26 4.00 63.84
C TYR A 985 -28.10 3.18 63.26
N LEU A 986 -26.88 3.72 63.17
CA LEU A 986 -25.70 2.98 62.69
C LEU A 986 -24.50 3.17 63.65
N GLU A 987 -23.91 2.05 64.08
CA GLU A 987 -22.70 1.98 64.93
C GLU A 987 -21.42 2.56 64.29
N ASN A 988 -21.49 3.13 63.08
CA ASN A 988 -20.33 3.63 62.32
C ASN A 988 -20.42 5.13 62.04
N VAL A 989 -20.41 5.94 63.10
CA VAL A 989 -20.37 7.42 63.09
C VAL A 989 -19.09 7.99 62.46
N SER A 990 -18.11 7.16 62.10
CA SER A 990 -16.80 7.57 61.57
C SER A 990 -16.76 7.80 60.04
N ARG A 991 -17.74 7.35 59.26
CA ARG A 991 -17.65 7.41 57.77
C ARG A 991 -18.05 8.74 57.12
N LEU A 992 -18.87 9.57 57.77
CA LEU A 992 -19.29 10.88 57.24
C LEU A 992 -18.39 12.04 57.70
N ASN A 993 -17.68 11.90 58.82
CA ASN A 993 -16.92 12.97 59.47
C ASN A 993 -15.47 13.16 58.95
N ASN A 994 -15.05 12.42 57.92
CA ASN A 994 -13.65 12.38 57.47
C ASN A 994 -13.41 12.91 56.03
N LEU A 995 -14.36 13.59 55.40
CA LEU A 995 -14.14 14.19 54.07
C LEU A 995 -13.35 15.51 54.17
N SER A 996 -12.15 15.56 53.59
CA SER A 996 -11.37 16.78 53.43
C SER A 996 -11.94 17.64 52.30
N SER A 997 -12.43 18.82 52.64
CA SER A 997 -12.94 19.84 51.70
C SER A 997 -11.89 20.91 51.31
N ASP A 998 -10.62 20.72 51.71
CA ASP A 998 -9.53 21.68 51.48
C ASP A 998 -9.24 21.85 49.96
N ASN A 999 -9.38 23.07 49.42
CA ASN A 999 -9.25 23.40 47.99
C ASN A 999 -8.64 24.81 47.77
N ILE A 1000 -8.21 25.14 46.53
CA ILE A 1000 -7.60 26.44 46.21
C ILE A 1000 -8.31 27.22 45.08
N THR A 1001 -9.31 26.63 44.43
CA THR A 1001 -10.01 27.24 43.28
C THR A 1001 -11.38 27.80 43.61
N ILE A 1002 -12.13 27.22 44.57
CA ILE A 1002 -13.52 27.63 44.89
C ILE A 1002 -13.56 28.59 46.08
N LYS A 1003 -13.50 29.89 45.78
CA LYS A 1003 -13.44 30.98 46.76
C LYS A 1003 -14.58 31.00 47.78
N ASN A 1004 -15.76 30.48 47.43
CA ASN A 1004 -16.97 30.52 48.27
C ASN A 1004 -17.19 29.24 49.09
N SER A 1005 -16.26 28.29 49.06
CA SER A 1005 -16.38 27.04 49.81
C SER A 1005 -15.81 27.16 51.23
N PRO A 1006 -16.35 26.42 52.22
CA PRO A 1006 -15.87 26.43 53.61
C PRO A 1006 -14.44 25.87 53.77
N GLY A 1007 -13.92 25.15 52.77
CA GLY A 1007 -12.56 24.60 52.74
C GLY A 1007 -11.56 25.37 51.85
N PHE A 1008 -11.87 26.58 51.42
CA PHE A 1008 -10.96 27.38 50.59
C PHE A 1008 -9.69 27.81 51.36
N LEU A 1009 -8.53 27.41 50.87
CA LEU A 1009 -7.22 27.76 51.43
C LEU A 1009 -6.47 28.74 50.51
N GLN A 1010 -5.84 29.77 51.10
CA GLN A 1010 -4.89 30.63 50.39
C GLN A 1010 -3.48 30.02 50.43
N ARG A 1011 -2.67 30.25 49.38
CA ARG A 1011 -1.34 29.62 49.18
C ARG A 1011 -0.31 29.96 50.27
N ASP A 1012 -0.56 31.01 51.05
CA ASP A 1012 0.26 31.48 52.17
C ASP A 1012 -0.10 30.82 53.51
N GLN A 1013 -1.20 30.07 53.58
CA GLN A 1013 -1.62 29.40 54.81
C GLN A 1013 -0.74 28.19 55.14
N HIS A 1014 -0.48 27.97 56.43
CA HIS A 1014 0.42 26.92 56.93
C HIS A 1014 0.08 25.50 56.43
N LYS A 1015 -1.22 25.19 56.26
CA LYS A 1015 -1.66 23.90 55.71
C LYS A 1015 -1.11 23.65 54.29
N TYR A 1016 -1.09 24.67 53.44
CA TYR A 1016 -0.58 24.55 52.06
C TYR A 1016 0.95 24.50 52.01
N THR A 1017 1.63 25.35 52.80
CA THR A 1017 3.10 25.39 52.85
C THR A 1017 3.72 24.15 53.51
N SER A 1018 2.93 23.39 54.28
CA SER A 1018 3.35 22.11 54.88
C SER A 1018 3.29 20.91 53.92
N LEU A 1019 2.79 21.07 52.69
CA LEU A 1019 2.75 19.99 51.70
C LEU A 1019 4.17 19.57 51.30
N PRO A 1020 4.51 18.28 51.27
CA PRO A 1020 5.86 17.85 50.94
C PRO A 1020 6.20 18.13 49.46
N ALA A 1021 7.48 18.36 49.18
CA ALA A 1021 8.00 18.54 47.83
C ALA A 1021 8.08 17.19 47.08
N ASP A 1022 8.20 17.25 45.74
CA ASP A 1022 8.42 16.05 44.92
C ASP A 1022 9.66 15.29 45.40
N SER A 1023 9.49 13.99 45.64
CA SER A 1023 10.53 13.09 46.16
C SER A 1023 10.45 11.73 45.47
N ARG A 1024 10.22 11.73 44.16
CA ARG A 1024 10.11 10.52 43.34
C ARG A 1024 11.30 9.57 43.54
N LYS A 1025 10.98 8.31 43.84
CA LYS A 1025 11.93 7.21 44.01
C LYS A 1025 11.52 6.03 43.12
N PRO A 1026 12.46 5.13 42.75
CA PRO A 1026 12.12 3.93 41.99
C PRO A 1026 11.12 3.04 42.77
N PRO A 1027 10.27 2.27 42.06
CA PRO A 1027 9.25 1.41 42.69
C PRO A 1027 9.88 0.35 43.60
N ALA A 1028 9.28 0.13 44.76
CA ALA A 1028 9.66 -0.93 45.66
C ALA A 1028 9.26 -2.32 45.09
N PRO A 1029 9.94 -3.41 45.48
CA PRO A 1029 9.61 -4.77 45.04
C PRO A 1029 8.16 -5.14 45.40
N ILE A 1030 7.43 -5.72 44.45
CA ILE A 1030 6.06 -6.20 44.64
C ILE A 1030 6.11 -7.63 45.20
N ASP A 1031 5.20 -7.97 46.11
CA ASP A 1031 4.99 -9.36 46.55
C ASP A 1031 4.52 -10.22 45.34
N PRO A 1032 5.25 -11.28 44.96
CA PRO A 1032 4.92 -12.14 43.82
C PRO A 1032 3.58 -12.90 43.96
N SER A 1033 2.89 -12.82 45.10
CA SER A 1033 1.55 -13.37 45.29
C SER A 1033 0.47 -12.70 44.40
N GLY A 1034 0.63 -11.41 44.07
CA GLY A 1034 -0.32 -10.65 43.23
C GLY A 1034 -0.27 -10.99 41.73
N ASN A 1035 0.88 -11.47 41.24
CA ASN A 1035 1.10 -11.80 39.82
C ASN A 1035 0.67 -13.22 39.45
N ARG A 1036 0.17 -14.03 40.39
CA ARG A 1036 -0.31 -15.38 40.10
C ARG A 1036 -1.72 -15.32 39.54
N PHE A 1037 -1.94 -15.91 38.37
CA PHE A 1037 -3.28 -16.12 37.83
C PHE A 1037 -4.05 -17.06 38.74
N LEU A 1038 -5.18 -16.61 39.30
CA LEU A 1038 -6.13 -17.49 39.94
C LEU A 1038 -7.09 -18.01 38.87
N VAL A 1039 -7.13 -19.33 38.67
CA VAL A 1039 -8.11 -19.97 37.81
C VAL A 1039 -9.40 -20.12 38.62
N CYS A 1040 -10.41 -19.29 38.36
CA CYS A 1040 -11.74 -19.51 38.90
C CYS A 1040 -12.36 -20.73 38.21
N PHE A 1041 -12.23 -21.90 38.82
CA PHE A 1041 -12.63 -23.21 38.28
C PHE A 1041 -14.17 -23.39 38.11
N VAL A 1042 -14.98 -22.39 38.49
CA VAL A 1042 -16.43 -22.51 38.62
C VAL A 1042 -17.19 -22.34 37.29
N MET A 1043 -16.65 -21.63 36.29
CA MET A 1043 -17.39 -21.34 35.06
C MET A 1043 -17.07 -22.22 33.84
N LEU A 1044 -15.96 -22.96 33.83
CA LEU A 1044 -15.54 -23.72 32.64
C LEU A 1044 -16.22 -25.10 32.47
N CYS A 1045 -16.98 -25.57 33.46
CA CYS A 1045 -17.57 -26.92 33.42
C CYS A 1045 -18.95 -27.02 32.75
N SER A 1046 -19.57 -25.92 32.28
CA SER A 1046 -20.93 -25.96 31.74
C SER A 1046 -21.04 -25.89 30.21
N THR A 1047 -19.95 -25.70 29.45
CA THR A 1047 -20.05 -25.47 27.99
C THR A 1047 -19.08 -26.25 27.09
N LEU A 1048 -18.20 -27.10 27.62
CA LEU A 1048 -17.27 -27.89 26.79
C LEU A 1048 -17.30 -29.39 27.12
N ASN A 1049 -17.95 -30.14 26.24
CA ASN A 1049 -18.10 -31.60 26.30
C ASN A 1049 -16.84 -32.36 25.82
N SER A 1050 -15.66 -31.93 26.25
CA SER A 1050 -14.36 -32.46 25.76
C SER A 1050 -13.32 -32.51 26.87
N VAL A 1051 -13.49 -33.46 27.80
CA VAL A 1051 -12.67 -33.63 29.02
C VAL A 1051 -11.20 -34.07 28.74
N GLN A 1052 -10.83 -34.43 27.51
CA GLN A 1052 -9.50 -35.02 27.26
C GLN A 1052 -8.37 -34.05 26.89
N MET A 1053 -8.66 -32.86 26.36
CA MET A 1053 -7.59 -32.01 25.79
C MET A 1053 -6.98 -31.02 26.81
N VAL A 1054 -7.75 -30.62 27.83
CA VAL A 1054 -7.29 -29.65 28.86
C VAL A 1054 -6.42 -30.32 29.94
N VAL A 1055 -6.68 -31.60 30.24
CA VAL A 1055 -5.86 -32.38 31.20
C VAL A 1055 -4.43 -32.56 30.69
N HIS A 1056 -4.21 -32.59 29.37
CA HIS A 1056 -2.87 -32.76 28.80
C HIS A 1056 -2.03 -31.47 28.85
N LEU A 1057 -2.66 -30.30 28.71
CA LEU A 1057 -2.00 -28.99 28.71
C LEU A 1057 -1.64 -28.49 30.12
N VAL A 1058 -2.39 -28.91 31.15
CA VAL A 1058 -2.09 -28.58 32.56
C VAL A 1058 -1.03 -29.52 33.14
N ARG A 1059 -0.98 -30.79 32.72
CA ARG A 1059 0.02 -31.75 33.22
C ARG A 1059 1.44 -31.44 32.75
N THR A 1060 1.61 -30.91 31.53
CA THR A 1060 2.94 -30.54 31.00
C THR A 1060 3.51 -29.26 31.61
N ARG A 1061 2.70 -28.41 32.24
CA ARG A 1061 3.16 -27.13 32.82
C ARG A 1061 3.46 -27.19 34.32
N LEU A 1062 2.93 -28.19 35.03
CA LEU A 1062 3.14 -28.38 36.49
C LEU A 1062 4.29 -29.35 36.82
N GLU A 1063 4.71 -30.23 35.91
CA GLU A 1063 5.81 -31.17 36.16
C GLU A 1063 7.22 -30.57 35.94
N GLY A 1064 7.33 -29.33 35.45
CA GLY A 1064 8.61 -28.68 35.13
C GLY A 1064 9.25 -27.80 36.22
N GLN A 1065 8.61 -27.61 37.38
CA GLN A 1065 9.11 -26.75 38.46
C GLN A 1065 8.82 -27.33 39.85
N MET A 1066 9.43 -28.47 40.19
CA MET A 1066 9.75 -28.78 41.58
C MET A 1066 11.23 -29.15 41.69
N ALA A 1067 11.86 -28.52 42.67
CA ALA A 1067 13.29 -28.52 42.91
C ALA A 1067 13.84 -29.92 43.23
N ILE A 1068 14.99 -30.21 42.63
CA ILE A 1068 15.95 -31.19 43.14
C ILE A 1068 16.76 -30.51 44.24
N GLN A 1069 16.59 -30.96 45.48
CA GLN A 1069 17.63 -30.96 46.52
C GLN A 1069 17.51 -32.26 47.34
N PRO A 1070 18.60 -32.71 47.96
CA PRO A 1070 19.13 -34.06 47.71
C PRO A 1070 18.64 -35.12 48.71
N LEU A 1071 18.38 -36.32 48.18
CA LEU A 1071 18.83 -37.62 48.69
C LEU A 1071 18.69 -38.66 47.58
#